data_AF-A0A8T2P627-F1
#
_entry.id   AF-A0A8T2P627-F1
#
_cell.length_a   1.000
_cell.length_b   1.000
_cell.length_c   1.000
_cell.angle_alpha   90.00
_cell.angle_beta   90.00
_cell.angle_gamma   90.00
#
_symmetry.space_group_name_H-M   'P 1'
#
loop_
_entity.id
_entity.type
_entity.pdbx_description
1 polymer ?
#
loop_
_entity_poly.entity_id
_entity_poly.type
_entity_poly.pdbx_seq_one_letter_code
_entity_poly.pdbx_strand_id
1 'polypeptide(L)'
;MNILKDNKDLACFYTTKHSWRGKTWPCRGSQPARVPLPWRSGWKRGSPVTFGFFPQWRMARDHPLVAKPPDTPKRAQECSVAEGVQPRGYKRVFSVGTHGITTYNPTTLEVTNQWPYGDICGIGPVGKGQGTEFSLTFRKGSGKKSETLKFSTEHRTELLTEALRYNCYKHHWSDSRRSVVLEVTPGGIDQIDPHTNRVLCSYDYRSVEGFVEVSDYQGGFCILYGGFSRLHLFASEHRDEIIRSAIEHAGNFIGITLRLRKEALNFEGFVTERLGKYSADDCITSLAEFVVQKISPRHTEPVKRILALTETCLVERDPASYNIVTIKPFGEVFALICDADNPQVFTVEFIRGQIRKYISTERDSLMASLLDGVRASGNRDVCVKMAPTQRGQRWGLLSMPVDEEVESLHLKFLAAPPNGNFGDAVFRFNANISYSGVLHAVTQDGLFSENKEKLINNAILALLSQDCELPGPNAELESQFQAIRRLVASKAGFQAFTQLPKFREKLGVKTVKALKRNNNGVTHAAIDMLCALMCPMHDDYDLRQEQLNKASLLSSKKFLENLLEKFISNVTSEGQQFDMLLEMVASNGRTLFKLFQHPSMAIVKGAGLVMKAIIEEGDKEIATKMQELALSEGALPRHLHTSMFTISADQRMLTNRQLSRHLVGLWTAENPIAMNLLKRILPTGLLAYLDSSEPVPEKDVDRMHIRDNVKIATPERPGHAHCCCAPTTAQHMLPLLALGSAASTAVIGSVLDGAVLIGLAGSLHCACGMVFFQL
;
A
#
# COMPACT_ATOMS: atom_id res chain seq x y z
N MET A 1 15.32 -35.43 -9.86
CA MET A 1 14.34 -34.81 -10.78
C MET A 1 15.13 -33.87 -11.66
N ASN A 2 14.92 -33.85 -12.99
CA ASN A 2 15.61 -32.89 -13.85
C ASN A 2 14.94 -31.53 -13.65
N ILE A 3 15.68 -30.58 -13.06
CA ILE A 3 15.20 -29.21 -12.87
C ILE A 3 15.22 -28.50 -14.23
N LEU A 4 14.17 -27.74 -14.55
CA LEU A 4 14.17 -26.81 -15.68
C LEU A 4 15.28 -25.79 -15.47
N LYS A 5 16.38 -25.97 -16.20
CA LYS A 5 17.51 -25.05 -16.18
C LYS A 5 17.04 -23.65 -16.56
N ASP A 6 17.54 -22.65 -15.86
CA ASP A 6 17.34 -21.23 -16.14
C ASP A 6 15.85 -20.76 -16.10
N ASN A 7 14.93 -21.58 -15.54
CA ASN A 7 13.53 -21.18 -15.30
C ASN A 7 13.43 -20.23 -14.10
N LYS A 8 13.04 -18.97 -14.35
CA LYS A 8 12.83 -17.96 -13.31
C LYS A 8 11.34 -17.86 -12.97
N ASP A 9 10.99 -17.78 -11.69
CA ASP A 9 9.62 -17.54 -11.24
C ASP A 9 9.16 -16.13 -11.64
N LEU A 10 8.06 -16.00 -12.38
CA LEU A 10 7.48 -14.73 -12.82
C LEU A 10 6.31 -14.28 -11.95
N ALA A 11 5.49 -15.22 -11.47
CA ALA A 11 4.42 -14.97 -10.51
C ALA A 11 4.20 -16.22 -9.64
N CYS A 12 4.17 -16.03 -8.32
CA CYS A 12 3.92 -17.10 -7.36
C CYS A 12 2.59 -16.89 -6.62
N PHE A 13 1.93 -18.00 -6.30
CA PHE A 13 0.63 -18.02 -5.64
C PHE A 13 0.61 -19.08 -4.54
N TYR A 14 0.01 -18.78 -3.39
CA TYR A 14 -0.25 -19.79 -2.37
C TYR A 14 -1.50 -20.60 -2.74
N THR A 15 -1.36 -21.93 -2.75
CA THR A 15 -2.38 -22.86 -3.26
C THR A 15 -2.51 -24.11 -2.41
N THR A 16 -3.64 -24.80 -2.53
CA THR A 16 -3.83 -26.16 -2.00
C THR A 16 -3.90 -27.16 -3.15
N LYS A 17 -2.99 -28.13 -3.19
CA LYS A 17 -3.00 -29.25 -4.14
C LYS A 17 -3.86 -30.39 -3.61
N HIS A 18 -4.89 -30.78 -4.36
CA HIS A 18 -5.83 -31.84 -3.97
C HIS A 18 -5.31 -33.22 -4.39
N SER A 19 -5.26 -34.18 -3.47
CA SER A 19 -4.71 -35.51 -3.74
C SER A 19 -5.81 -36.58 -3.91
N TRP A 20 -5.97 -37.06 -5.13
CA TRP A 20 -6.79 -38.24 -5.42
C TRP A 20 -5.97 -39.52 -5.19
N ARG A 21 -6.07 -40.08 -3.97
CA ARG A 21 -5.60 -41.43 -3.64
C ARG A 21 -6.72 -42.34 -3.10
N GLY A 22 -7.91 -42.27 -3.72
CA GLY A 22 -8.90 -43.33 -3.59
C GLY A 22 -8.41 -44.60 -4.29
N LYS A 23 -7.88 -45.58 -3.55
CA LYS A 23 -7.75 -46.96 -4.07
C LYS A 23 -9.16 -47.52 -4.21
N THR A 24 -9.60 -47.79 -5.44
CA THR A 24 -10.79 -48.59 -5.70
C THR A 24 -10.54 -50.04 -5.26
N TRP A 25 -10.97 -50.38 -4.06
CA TRP A 25 -11.03 -51.77 -3.62
C TRP A 25 -12.17 -52.46 -4.39
N PRO A 26 -11.90 -53.53 -5.16
CA PRO A 26 -12.96 -54.29 -5.81
C PRO A 26 -13.69 -55.13 -4.76
N CYS A 27 -14.93 -54.77 -4.45
CA CYS A 27 -15.78 -55.55 -3.56
C CYS A 27 -16.06 -56.94 -4.16
N ARG A 28 -15.28 -57.95 -3.75
CA ARG A 28 -15.63 -59.36 -3.98
C ARG A 28 -16.86 -59.66 -3.15
N GLY A 29 -17.96 -60.02 -3.81
CA GLY A 29 -19.27 -60.16 -3.18
C GLY A 29 -19.50 -61.47 -2.44
N SER A 30 -20.66 -61.54 -1.78
CA SER A 30 -21.30 -62.77 -1.31
C SER A 30 -22.76 -62.77 -1.83
N GLN A 31 -23.28 -63.94 -2.18
CA GLN A 31 -24.61 -64.09 -2.80
C GLN A 31 -25.74 -64.13 -1.76
N PRO A 32 -26.98 -63.75 -2.12
CA PRO A 32 -28.12 -63.77 -1.21
C PRO A 32 -28.74 -65.17 -1.04
N ALA A 33 -29.19 -65.49 0.18
CA ALA A 33 -29.95 -66.71 0.50
C ALA A 33 -31.42 -66.40 0.84
N ARG A 34 -32.32 -67.27 0.38
CA ARG A 34 -33.80 -67.26 0.54
C ARG A 34 -34.20 -67.80 1.93
N VAL A 35 -35.42 -67.72 2.51
CA VAL A 35 -36.83 -67.29 2.20
C VAL A 35 -37.46 -66.77 3.55
N PRO A 36 -38.76 -66.38 3.76
CA PRO A 36 -40.02 -66.37 2.96
C PRO A 36 -40.40 -64.92 2.52
N LEU A 37 -41.59 -64.45 2.07
CA LEU A 37 -43.03 -64.84 2.04
C LEU A 37 -43.85 -64.61 3.36
N PRO A 38 -45.20 -64.44 3.36
CA PRO A 38 -46.16 -64.44 2.23
C PRO A 38 -47.17 -63.25 2.11
N TRP A 39 -47.35 -62.74 0.88
CA TRP A 39 -48.62 -62.47 0.15
C TRP A 39 -49.80 -61.56 0.64
N ARG A 40 -50.48 -60.95 -0.37
CA ARG A 40 -51.84 -60.30 -0.44
C ARG A 40 -52.01 -58.88 0.16
N SER A 41 -52.91 -57.99 -0.34
CA SER A 41 -53.58 -57.83 -1.66
C SER A 41 -54.44 -56.53 -1.74
N GLY A 42 -54.61 -55.93 -2.93
CA GLY A 42 -55.50 -54.76 -3.21
C GLY A 42 -54.71 -53.52 -3.70
N TRP A 43 -55.08 -52.70 -4.69
CA TRP A 43 -56.37 -52.12 -5.17
C TRP A 43 -57.04 -51.24 -4.09
N LYS A 44 -57.48 -49.99 -4.34
CA LYS A 44 -57.82 -49.31 -5.62
C LYS A 44 -57.65 -47.76 -5.55
N ARG A 45 -58.04 -47.05 -6.63
CA ARG A 45 -57.87 -45.61 -6.92
C ARG A 45 -58.73 -44.68 -6.03
N GLY A 46 -58.32 -43.41 -5.86
CA GLY A 46 -59.19 -42.31 -5.39
C GLY A 46 -58.49 -40.95 -5.23
N SER A 47 -59.00 -39.92 -5.92
CA SER A 47 -58.65 -38.48 -5.81
C SER A 47 -59.95 -37.65 -5.91
N PRO A 48 -59.99 -36.31 -5.81
CA PRO A 48 -59.03 -35.31 -5.28
C PRO A 48 -59.72 -34.39 -4.20
N VAL A 49 -59.56 -33.04 -4.28
CA VAL A 49 -60.28 -31.95 -3.54
C VAL A 49 -59.76 -31.61 -2.12
N THR A 50 -59.73 -30.34 -1.64
CA THR A 50 -59.05 -29.08 -2.06
C THR A 50 -59.08 -28.06 -0.89
N PHE A 51 -58.21 -27.03 -0.91
CA PHE A 51 -58.14 -25.88 0.03
C PHE A 51 -57.87 -26.23 1.53
N GLY A 52 -57.37 -25.33 2.38
CA GLY A 52 -56.83 -23.98 2.20
C GLY A 52 -56.49 -23.30 3.54
N PHE A 53 -55.87 -22.11 3.51
CA PHE A 53 -55.66 -21.15 4.62
C PHE A 53 -54.75 -21.51 5.82
N PHE A 54 -53.57 -20.86 5.81
CA PHE A 54 -52.90 -20.25 6.98
C PHE A 54 -53.71 -19.02 7.50
N PRO A 55 -53.36 -18.29 8.61
CA PRO A 55 -52.19 -18.41 9.50
C PRO A 55 -52.45 -18.28 11.04
N GLN A 56 -51.36 -18.34 11.83
CA GLN A 56 -51.14 -17.72 13.17
C GLN A 56 -52.02 -18.12 14.40
N TRP A 57 -51.40 -18.34 15.57
CA TRP A 57 -51.26 -17.30 16.62
C TRP A 57 -50.24 -17.72 17.71
N ARG A 58 -50.09 -16.90 18.78
CA ARG A 58 -48.87 -16.74 19.59
C ARG A 58 -48.60 -17.78 20.69
N MET A 59 -47.31 -17.85 21.06
CA MET A 59 -46.73 -17.99 22.42
C MET A 59 -47.59 -18.50 23.58
N ALA A 60 -47.10 -19.54 24.25
CA ALA A 60 -47.22 -19.76 25.70
C ALA A 60 -45.82 -20.05 26.28
N ARG A 61 -45.66 -20.07 27.61
CA ARG A 61 -44.36 -20.06 28.31
C ARG A 61 -44.28 -21.09 29.45
N ASP A 62 -43.06 -21.31 29.93
CA ASP A 62 -42.69 -21.75 31.29
C ASP A 62 -42.82 -23.25 31.72
N HIS A 63 -41.63 -23.87 31.78
CA HIS A 63 -41.07 -24.58 32.97
C HIS A 63 -41.49 -26.04 33.31
N PRO A 64 -40.80 -26.76 34.25
CA PRO A 64 -40.25 -28.08 33.91
C PRO A 64 -40.61 -29.23 34.88
N LEU A 65 -40.30 -30.47 34.50
CA LEU A 65 -40.14 -31.58 35.46
C LEU A 65 -38.93 -32.47 35.13
N VAL A 66 -38.32 -33.03 36.18
CA VAL A 66 -37.13 -33.89 36.14
C VAL A 66 -37.52 -35.30 36.55
N ALA A 67 -37.00 -36.32 35.86
CA ALA A 67 -37.11 -37.72 36.26
C ALA A 67 -35.83 -38.53 35.92
N LYS A 68 -35.48 -39.46 36.82
CA LYS A 68 -34.36 -40.41 36.82
C LYS A 68 -34.69 -41.52 37.83
N PRO A 69 -34.01 -42.69 37.84
CA PRO A 69 -33.30 -43.42 36.77
C PRO A 69 -34.03 -44.78 36.51
N PRO A 70 -33.40 -45.92 36.11
CA PRO A 70 -32.38 -46.66 36.87
C PRO A 70 -31.17 -47.14 36.03
N ASP A 71 -30.31 -47.98 36.61
CA ASP A 71 -28.89 -48.14 36.22
C ASP A 71 -28.48 -49.46 35.54
N THR A 72 -27.56 -49.35 34.57
CA THR A 72 -26.53 -50.35 34.14
C THR A 72 -26.97 -51.66 33.44
N PRO A 73 -26.07 -52.43 32.76
CA PRO A 73 -24.62 -52.26 32.58
C PRO A 73 -24.10 -52.21 31.12
N LYS A 74 -22.77 -52.02 31.01
CA LYS A 74 -21.99 -51.79 29.79
C LYS A 74 -21.92 -52.99 28.81
N ARG A 75 -22.32 -52.80 27.55
CA ARG A 75 -21.52 -53.17 26.34
C ARG A 75 -22.22 -52.71 25.05
N ALA A 76 -21.70 -51.65 24.43
CA ALA A 76 -21.98 -51.28 23.06
C ALA A 76 -20.65 -50.96 22.37
N GLN A 77 -20.38 -51.61 21.24
CA GLN A 77 -19.13 -51.49 20.50
C GLN A 77 -19.30 -50.42 19.40
N GLU A 78 -18.32 -49.54 19.24
CA GLU A 78 -18.43 -48.37 18.36
C GLU A 78 -18.55 -48.77 16.88
N CYS A 79 -19.61 -48.28 16.24
CA CYS A 79 -19.78 -48.31 14.78
C CYS A 79 -20.45 -47.02 14.29
N SER A 80 -19.85 -45.88 14.64
CA SER A 80 -20.21 -44.56 14.11
C SER A 80 -20.00 -44.54 12.59
N VAL A 81 -21.05 -44.20 11.83
CA VAL A 81 -20.94 -44.02 10.37
C VAL A 81 -20.08 -42.78 10.09
N ALA A 82 -18.96 -42.97 9.39
CA ALA A 82 -18.02 -41.90 9.09
C ALA A 82 -18.47 -41.07 7.87
N GLU A 83 -19.35 -40.09 8.11
CA GLU A 83 -19.55 -39.00 7.17
C GLU A 83 -18.31 -38.10 7.09
N GLY A 84 -18.06 -37.48 5.93
CA GLY A 84 -17.25 -36.25 5.86
C GLY A 84 -15.71 -36.37 5.83
N VAL A 85 -15.11 -37.46 5.33
CA VAL A 85 -13.65 -37.45 5.03
C VAL A 85 -13.35 -36.55 3.82
N GLN A 86 -13.10 -35.26 4.07
CA GLN A 86 -12.53 -34.36 3.07
C GLN A 86 -11.14 -34.87 2.64
N PRO A 87 -10.80 -34.82 1.33
CA PRO A 87 -9.47 -35.22 0.87
C PRO A 87 -8.41 -34.28 1.43
N ARG A 88 -7.38 -34.82 2.11
CA ARG A 88 -6.26 -34.03 2.65
C ARG A 88 -5.55 -33.28 1.52
N GLY A 89 -5.82 -31.98 1.41
CA GLY A 89 -5.11 -31.05 0.55
C GLY A 89 -3.73 -30.73 1.10
N TYR A 90 -2.77 -30.48 0.21
CA TYR A 90 -1.40 -30.13 0.58
C TYR A 90 -1.09 -28.70 0.14
N LYS A 91 -0.73 -27.81 1.07
CA LYS A 91 -0.29 -26.44 0.75
C LYS A 91 0.95 -26.46 -0.16
N ARG A 92 0.96 -25.61 -1.20
CA ARG A 92 2.02 -25.49 -2.20
C ARG A 92 2.12 -24.05 -2.70
N VAL A 93 3.34 -23.57 -2.90
CA VAL A 93 3.57 -22.37 -3.73
C VAL A 93 3.51 -22.81 -5.18
N PHE A 94 2.60 -22.24 -5.96
CA PHE A 94 2.44 -22.49 -7.39
C PHE A 94 3.07 -21.33 -8.16
N SER A 95 4.06 -21.62 -9.00
CA SER A 95 4.82 -20.65 -9.78
C SER A 95 4.53 -20.79 -11.26
N VAL A 96 4.25 -19.66 -11.90
CA VAL A 96 4.33 -19.46 -13.35
C VAL A 96 5.72 -18.91 -13.65
N GLY A 97 6.55 -19.66 -14.39
CA GLY A 97 7.94 -19.28 -14.68
C GLY A 97 8.21 -18.92 -16.15
N THR A 98 9.47 -18.64 -16.49
CA THR A 98 9.89 -18.32 -17.87
C THR A 98 9.82 -19.49 -18.85
N HIS A 99 9.99 -20.73 -18.36
CA HIS A 99 10.09 -21.95 -19.19
C HIS A 99 9.07 -23.04 -18.81
N GLY A 100 8.40 -22.89 -17.66
CA GLY A 100 7.35 -23.81 -17.23
C GLY A 100 6.71 -23.45 -15.89
N ILE A 101 5.74 -24.26 -15.49
CA ILE A 101 5.07 -24.17 -14.18
C ILE A 101 5.84 -25.00 -13.15
N THR A 102 6.06 -24.45 -11.97
CA THR A 102 6.78 -25.12 -10.86
C THR A 102 5.94 -25.10 -9.59
N THR A 103 6.03 -26.12 -8.74
CA THR A 103 5.32 -26.15 -7.44
C THR A 103 6.25 -26.52 -6.29
N TYR A 104 6.41 -25.60 -5.33
CA TYR A 104 7.36 -25.72 -4.23
C TYR A 104 6.69 -26.14 -2.91
N ASN A 105 7.48 -26.77 -2.04
CA ASN A 105 7.14 -26.96 -0.62
C ASN A 105 7.18 -25.59 0.09
N PRO A 106 6.09 -25.12 0.73
CA PRO A 106 6.07 -23.79 1.32
C PRO A 106 6.96 -23.64 2.57
N THR A 107 7.51 -24.72 3.13
CA THR A 107 8.41 -24.66 4.29
C THR A 107 9.89 -24.78 3.92
N THR A 108 10.25 -25.51 2.85
CA THR A 108 11.64 -25.74 2.44
C THR A 108 12.01 -25.10 1.09
N LEU A 109 11.03 -24.56 0.37
CA LEU A 109 11.13 -24.07 -1.01
C LEU A 109 11.66 -25.09 -2.04
N GLU A 110 11.72 -26.38 -1.68
CA GLU A 110 12.13 -27.45 -2.59
C GLU A 110 11.09 -27.68 -3.70
N VAL A 111 11.55 -27.95 -4.92
CA VAL A 111 10.69 -28.31 -6.06
C VAL A 111 9.98 -29.64 -5.81
N THR A 112 8.65 -29.63 -5.73
CA THR A 112 7.85 -30.84 -5.54
C THR A 112 7.26 -31.40 -6.84
N ASN A 113 7.00 -30.55 -7.84
CA ASN A 113 6.66 -30.92 -9.22
C ASN A 113 7.05 -29.76 -10.14
N GLN A 114 7.38 -30.06 -11.40
CA GLN A 114 7.72 -29.06 -12.41
C GLN A 114 7.30 -29.55 -13.80
N TRP A 115 6.81 -28.65 -14.65
CA TRP A 115 6.25 -28.94 -15.97
C TRP A 115 6.73 -27.91 -17.00
N PRO A 116 7.54 -28.30 -18.01
CA PRO A 116 7.84 -27.45 -19.15
C PRO A 116 6.55 -27.03 -19.87
N TYR A 117 6.50 -25.83 -20.46
CA TYR A 117 5.30 -25.40 -21.18
C TYR A 117 4.90 -26.32 -22.34
N GLY A 118 5.86 -26.98 -23.00
CA GLY A 118 5.59 -27.97 -24.06
C GLY A 118 4.89 -29.27 -23.60
N ASP A 119 4.93 -29.57 -22.29
CA ASP A 119 4.21 -30.71 -21.71
C ASP A 119 2.79 -30.35 -21.25
N ILE A 120 2.50 -29.06 -21.04
CA ILE A 120 1.20 -28.60 -20.55
C ILE A 120 0.18 -28.65 -21.69
N CYS A 121 -0.87 -29.44 -21.50
CA CYS A 121 -1.99 -29.58 -22.46
C CYS A 121 -3.09 -28.53 -22.23
N GLY A 122 -3.15 -27.94 -21.03
CA GLY A 122 -4.10 -26.90 -20.69
C GLY A 122 -4.17 -26.61 -19.20
N ILE A 123 -4.52 -25.38 -18.85
CA ILE A 123 -4.86 -24.92 -17.50
C ILE A 123 -6.19 -24.17 -17.58
N GLY A 124 -7.06 -24.33 -16.58
CA GLY A 124 -8.38 -23.69 -16.59
C GLY A 124 -9.20 -23.93 -15.32
N PRO A 125 -10.31 -23.18 -15.14
CA PRO A 125 -11.16 -23.27 -13.95
C PRO A 125 -11.86 -24.63 -13.87
N VAL A 126 -12.19 -25.07 -12.66
CA VAL A 126 -13.04 -26.26 -12.44
C VAL A 126 -14.46 -25.80 -12.11
N GLY A 127 -15.42 -26.25 -12.91
CA GLY A 127 -16.82 -25.81 -12.82
C GLY A 127 -17.06 -24.47 -13.50
N LYS A 128 -18.33 -24.02 -13.52
CA LYS A 128 -18.72 -22.73 -14.10
C LYS A 128 -18.82 -21.66 -12.99
N GLY A 129 -18.21 -20.50 -13.22
CA GLY A 129 -18.30 -19.33 -12.32
C GLY A 129 -17.12 -19.15 -11.36
N GLN A 130 -17.34 -18.33 -10.33
CA GLN A 130 -16.32 -17.86 -9.36
C GLN A 130 -16.03 -18.89 -8.25
N GLY A 131 -15.65 -20.11 -8.63
CA GLY A 131 -15.04 -21.08 -7.71
C GLY A 131 -13.55 -20.81 -7.46
N THR A 132 -12.97 -21.42 -6.42
CA THR A 132 -11.53 -21.35 -6.14
C THR A 132 -10.72 -22.48 -6.79
N GLU A 133 -11.39 -23.55 -7.26
CA GLU A 133 -10.71 -24.68 -7.93
C GLU A 133 -10.31 -24.36 -9.38
N PHE A 134 -9.11 -24.82 -9.74
CA PHE A 134 -8.61 -24.91 -11.11
C PHE A 134 -7.90 -26.26 -11.35
N SER A 135 -7.66 -26.58 -12.61
CA SER A 135 -6.96 -27.80 -13.00
C SER A 135 -5.82 -27.52 -13.97
N LEU A 136 -4.75 -28.30 -13.84
CA LEU A 136 -3.59 -28.31 -14.73
C LEU A 136 -3.47 -29.70 -15.35
N THR A 137 -3.53 -29.79 -16.68
CA THR A 137 -3.41 -31.04 -17.44
C THR A 137 -2.11 -31.03 -18.23
N PHE A 138 -1.32 -32.09 -18.12
CA PHE A 138 0.03 -32.19 -18.71
C PHE A 138 0.32 -33.61 -19.22
N ARG A 139 1.32 -33.75 -20.10
CA ARG A 139 1.81 -35.03 -20.63
C ARG A 139 2.85 -35.64 -19.69
N LYS A 140 2.96 -36.96 -19.71
CA LYS A 140 3.90 -37.71 -18.85
C LYS A 140 5.02 -38.32 -19.67
N GLY A 141 6.07 -37.54 -19.91
CA GLY A 141 7.17 -37.91 -20.80
C GLY A 141 6.72 -38.02 -22.26
N SER A 142 7.42 -38.82 -23.07
CA SER A 142 7.15 -39.01 -24.50
C SER A 142 5.84 -39.74 -24.85
N GLY A 143 4.99 -40.06 -23.86
CA GLY A 143 3.73 -40.77 -24.06
C GLY A 143 2.53 -39.85 -24.32
N LYS A 144 1.60 -40.28 -25.17
CA LYS A 144 0.34 -39.56 -25.47
C LYS A 144 -0.67 -39.51 -24.30
N LYS A 145 -0.34 -40.03 -23.10
CA LYS A 145 -1.25 -40.01 -21.94
C LYS A 145 -1.07 -38.71 -21.14
N SER A 146 -2.17 -37.98 -20.97
CA SER A 146 -2.26 -36.83 -20.08
C SER A 146 -2.59 -37.25 -18.64
N GLU A 147 -2.14 -36.44 -17.69
CA GLU A 147 -2.49 -36.49 -16.27
C GLU A 147 -3.01 -35.11 -15.86
N THR A 148 -4.06 -35.07 -15.03
CA THR A 148 -4.69 -33.82 -14.57
C THR A 148 -4.59 -33.72 -13.05
N LEU A 149 -4.07 -32.60 -12.56
CA LEU A 149 -4.04 -32.26 -11.14
C LEU A 149 -5.02 -31.13 -10.85
N LYS A 150 -5.70 -31.22 -9.70
CA LYS A 150 -6.56 -30.17 -9.16
C LYS A 150 -5.85 -29.37 -8.08
N PHE A 151 -6.07 -28.06 -8.11
CA PHE A 151 -5.57 -27.09 -7.15
C PHE A 151 -6.69 -26.13 -6.76
N SER A 152 -6.59 -25.49 -5.61
CA SER A 152 -7.44 -24.34 -5.26
C SER A 152 -6.63 -23.19 -4.66
N THR A 153 -7.10 -21.98 -4.92
CA THR A 153 -6.66 -20.72 -4.30
C THR A 153 -7.76 -19.68 -4.48
N GLU A 154 -7.85 -18.70 -3.58
CA GLU A 154 -8.78 -17.58 -3.77
C GLU A 154 -8.38 -16.69 -4.97
N HIS A 155 -7.08 -16.54 -5.23
CA HIS A 155 -6.52 -15.80 -6.36
C HIS A 155 -6.60 -16.56 -7.70
N ARG A 156 -7.64 -17.39 -7.91
CA ARG A 156 -7.75 -18.30 -9.07
C ARG A 156 -7.70 -17.52 -10.39
N THR A 157 -8.42 -16.41 -10.43
CA THR A 157 -8.54 -15.50 -11.58
C THR A 157 -7.18 -14.98 -12.04
N GLU A 158 -6.37 -14.51 -11.11
CA GLU A 158 -5.06 -13.93 -11.37
C GLU A 158 -4.04 -15.00 -11.73
N LEU A 159 -4.06 -16.14 -11.03
CA LEU A 159 -3.22 -17.30 -11.34
C LEU A 159 -3.45 -17.79 -12.77
N LEU A 160 -4.72 -17.99 -13.16
CA LEU A 160 -5.07 -18.39 -14.52
C LEU A 160 -4.66 -17.33 -15.55
N THR A 161 -4.81 -16.03 -15.22
CA THR A 161 -4.39 -14.95 -16.13
C THR A 161 -2.88 -14.97 -16.38
N GLU A 162 -2.04 -15.08 -15.34
CA GLU A 162 -0.59 -15.17 -15.53
C GLU A 162 -0.18 -16.48 -16.22
N ALA A 163 -0.82 -17.60 -15.89
CA ALA A 163 -0.55 -18.92 -16.49
C ALA A 163 -1.03 -19.07 -17.95
N LEU A 164 -1.71 -18.06 -18.50
CA LEU A 164 -2.19 -18.00 -19.89
C LEU A 164 -1.56 -16.87 -20.72
N ARG A 165 -0.64 -16.08 -20.14
CA ARG A 165 0.10 -14.97 -20.79
C ARG A 165 1.25 -15.48 -21.69
N TYR A 166 0.94 -16.40 -22.60
CA TYR A 166 1.89 -16.89 -23.60
C TYR A 166 2.16 -15.85 -24.69
N ASN A 167 3.40 -15.78 -25.18
CA ASN A 167 3.78 -14.90 -26.28
C ASN A 167 3.14 -15.38 -27.60
N CYS A 168 2.02 -14.79 -27.97
CA CYS A 168 1.41 -14.96 -29.30
C CYS A 168 2.01 -13.98 -30.31
N TYR A 169 2.13 -14.41 -31.57
CA TYR A 169 2.55 -13.59 -32.71
C TYR A 169 1.61 -13.82 -33.89
N LYS A 170 1.27 -12.75 -34.61
CA LYS A 170 0.32 -12.76 -35.74
C LYS A 170 0.70 -11.65 -36.73
N HIS A 171 0.52 -11.89 -38.03
CA HIS A 171 0.82 -10.94 -39.10
C HIS A 171 -0.42 -10.60 -39.94
N HIS A 172 -0.73 -9.32 -40.16
CA HIS A 172 -1.57 -8.87 -41.30
C HIS A 172 -1.43 -7.37 -41.63
N TRP A 173 -1.94 -6.94 -42.79
CA TRP A 173 -1.60 -5.68 -43.47
C TRP A 173 -2.52 -4.46 -43.18
N SER A 174 -2.12 -3.29 -43.71
CA SER A 174 -2.62 -1.93 -43.45
C SER A 174 -3.79 -1.53 -44.40
N ASP A 175 -4.40 -0.32 -44.39
CA ASP A 175 -3.93 0.98 -43.89
C ASP A 175 -5.05 1.97 -43.48
N SER A 176 -4.69 3.07 -42.77
CA SER A 176 -5.48 4.27 -42.46
C SER A 176 -6.97 4.03 -42.07
N ARG A 177 -7.45 4.00 -40.81
CA ARG A 177 -7.14 4.66 -39.51
C ARG A 177 -5.74 4.38 -38.90
N ARG A 178 -5.47 4.80 -37.65
CA ARG A 178 -4.45 4.15 -36.80
C ARG A 178 -4.89 2.70 -36.54
N SER A 179 -4.64 1.86 -37.53
CA SER A 179 -5.03 0.46 -37.52
C SER A 179 -4.34 -0.23 -36.34
N VAL A 180 -5.12 -0.95 -35.55
CA VAL A 180 -4.66 -1.82 -34.48
C VAL A 180 -5.49 -3.09 -34.57
N VAL A 181 -4.82 -4.23 -34.61
CA VAL A 181 -5.52 -5.51 -34.55
C VAL A 181 -5.89 -5.75 -33.09
N LEU A 182 -7.17 -6.03 -32.82
CA LEU A 182 -7.63 -6.54 -31.54
C LEU A 182 -7.69 -8.06 -31.64
N GLU A 183 -6.82 -8.74 -30.88
CA GLU A 183 -6.76 -10.19 -30.80
C GLU A 183 -7.38 -10.65 -29.48
N VAL A 184 -8.44 -11.46 -29.55
CA VAL A 184 -9.07 -12.08 -28.38
C VAL A 184 -8.27 -13.33 -28.00
N THR A 185 -7.61 -13.32 -26.84
CA THR A 185 -6.78 -14.42 -26.34
C THR A 185 -7.43 -15.10 -25.14
N PRO A 186 -6.92 -16.26 -24.67
CA PRO A 186 -7.38 -16.88 -23.42
C PRO A 186 -7.21 -16.00 -22.17
N GLY A 187 -6.28 -15.04 -22.17
CA GLY A 187 -5.98 -14.18 -21.02
C GLY A 187 -6.57 -12.76 -21.08
N GLY A 188 -6.91 -12.25 -22.26
CA GLY A 188 -7.38 -10.88 -22.43
C GLY A 188 -7.64 -10.51 -23.90
N ILE A 189 -7.61 -9.21 -24.19
CA ILE A 189 -7.61 -8.68 -25.57
C ILE A 189 -6.29 -7.96 -25.82
N ASP A 190 -5.53 -8.38 -26.83
CA ASP A 190 -4.27 -7.73 -27.20
C ASP A 190 -4.49 -6.68 -28.29
N GLN A 191 -3.94 -5.48 -28.08
CA GLN A 191 -3.87 -4.41 -29.06
C GLN A 191 -2.51 -4.49 -29.78
N ILE A 192 -2.51 -4.91 -31.03
CA ILE A 192 -1.30 -5.15 -31.85
C ILE A 192 -1.16 -4.05 -32.91
N ASP A 193 0.06 -3.56 -33.14
CA ASP A 193 0.39 -2.74 -34.32
C ASP A 193 0.55 -3.65 -35.56
N PRO A 194 -0.25 -3.50 -36.63
CA PRO A 194 -0.18 -4.37 -37.81
C PRO A 194 1.14 -4.26 -38.59
N HIS A 195 1.86 -3.13 -38.48
CA HIS A 195 3.10 -2.93 -39.24
C HIS A 195 4.26 -3.70 -38.61
N THR A 196 4.48 -3.53 -37.30
CA THR A 196 5.56 -4.22 -36.57
C THR A 196 5.13 -5.58 -35.98
N ASN A 197 3.83 -5.87 -35.96
CA ASN A 197 3.22 -7.06 -35.34
C ASN A 197 3.60 -7.23 -33.86
N ARG A 198 3.82 -6.10 -33.18
CA ARG A 198 4.12 -6.01 -31.74
C ARG A 198 2.84 -5.72 -30.96
N VAL A 199 2.65 -6.44 -29.86
CA VAL A 199 1.62 -6.12 -28.85
C VAL A 199 1.97 -4.77 -28.21
N LEU A 200 1.13 -3.76 -28.45
CA LEU A 200 1.25 -2.42 -27.88
C LEU A 200 0.71 -2.36 -26.44
N CYS A 201 -0.26 -3.21 -26.11
CA CYS A 201 -0.84 -3.39 -24.79
C CYS A 201 -1.80 -4.59 -24.75
N SER A 202 -1.80 -5.31 -23.63
CA SER A 202 -2.82 -6.31 -23.30
C SER A 202 -3.88 -5.73 -22.37
N TYR A 203 -5.14 -6.12 -22.60
CA TYR A 203 -6.29 -5.88 -21.73
C TYR A 203 -6.66 -7.18 -21.03
N ASP A 204 -5.92 -7.53 -19.96
CA ASP A 204 -6.18 -8.76 -19.17
C ASP A 204 -7.66 -8.82 -18.73
N TYR A 205 -8.36 -9.95 -18.88
CA TYR A 205 -9.79 -10.04 -18.52
C TYR A 205 -10.05 -9.74 -17.03
N ARG A 206 -9.12 -10.08 -16.14
CA ARG A 206 -9.16 -9.73 -14.70
C ARG A 206 -9.21 -8.21 -14.41
N SER A 207 -8.91 -7.37 -15.40
CA SER A 207 -8.95 -5.91 -15.31
C SER A 207 -10.00 -5.28 -16.23
N VAL A 208 -10.76 -6.08 -16.99
CA VAL A 208 -11.93 -5.63 -17.77
C VAL A 208 -13.18 -5.70 -16.89
N GLU A 209 -13.89 -4.59 -16.76
CA GLU A 209 -15.14 -4.48 -15.99
C GLU A 209 -16.38 -4.78 -16.86
N GLY A 210 -16.23 -4.66 -18.18
CA GLY A 210 -17.27 -4.93 -19.17
C GLY A 210 -17.06 -4.14 -20.46
N PHE A 211 -18.11 -4.05 -21.26
CA PHE A 211 -18.15 -3.34 -22.54
C PHE A 211 -19.36 -2.38 -22.57
N VAL A 212 -19.28 -1.35 -23.41
CA VAL A 212 -20.43 -0.49 -23.77
C VAL A 212 -20.33 -0.09 -25.23
N GLU A 213 -21.45 -0.03 -25.94
CA GLU A 213 -21.49 0.45 -27.32
C GLU A 213 -21.44 1.99 -27.37
N VAL A 214 -20.96 2.56 -28.48
CA VAL A 214 -21.07 4.00 -28.74
C VAL A 214 -21.96 4.21 -29.96
N SER A 215 -23.19 4.72 -29.74
CA SER A 215 -24.29 4.64 -30.71
C SER A 215 -24.17 5.58 -31.91
N ASP A 216 -23.50 6.71 -31.73
CA ASP A 216 -23.23 7.75 -32.73
C ASP A 216 -21.83 7.63 -33.37
N TYR A 217 -21.06 6.58 -33.02
CA TYR A 217 -19.74 6.30 -33.58
C TYR A 217 -19.76 4.97 -34.33
N GLN A 218 -19.59 4.99 -35.66
CA GLN A 218 -19.77 3.79 -36.49
C GLN A 218 -18.85 2.62 -36.10
N GLY A 219 -19.44 1.49 -35.71
CA GLY A 219 -18.73 0.32 -35.19
C GLY A 219 -18.15 0.50 -33.78
N GLY A 220 -18.53 1.57 -33.08
CA GLY A 220 -17.94 2.03 -31.84
C GLY A 220 -18.29 1.19 -30.60
N PHE A 221 -17.28 0.95 -29.77
CA PHE A 221 -17.42 0.35 -28.44
C PHE A 221 -16.27 0.74 -27.53
N CYS A 222 -16.54 0.81 -26.23
CA CYS A 222 -15.54 1.01 -25.19
C CYS A 222 -15.32 -0.28 -24.39
N ILE A 223 -14.05 -0.62 -24.15
CA ILE A 223 -13.66 -1.54 -23.08
C ILE A 223 -13.62 -0.74 -21.78
N LEU A 224 -14.35 -1.17 -20.75
CA LEU A 224 -14.24 -0.61 -19.40
C LEU A 224 -13.07 -1.29 -18.69
N TYR A 225 -12.07 -0.54 -18.27
CA TYR A 225 -10.80 -1.10 -17.82
C TYR A 225 -10.23 -0.46 -16.56
N GLY A 226 -9.53 -1.27 -15.76
CA GLY A 226 -8.64 -0.81 -14.69
C GLY A 226 -9.24 -0.73 -13.29
N GLY A 227 -10.46 -1.20 -13.05
CA GLY A 227 -11.12 -1.21 -11.73
C GLY A 227 -11.81 0.11 -11.35
N PHE A 228 -11.81 1.08 -12.25
CA PHE A 228 -12.47 2.37 -12.10
C PHE A 228 -13.31 2.78 -13.32
N SER A 229 -13.67 1.80 -14.16
CA SER A 229 -14.50 1.93 -15.36
C SER A 229 -13.97 2.94 -16.38
N ARG A 230 -12.63 3.03 -16.52
CA ARG A 230 -12.03 3.88 -17.55
C ARG A 230 -12.44 3.37 -18.93
N LEU A 231 -12.93 4.26 -19.79
CA LEU A 231 -13.35 3.90 -21.14
C LEU A 231 -12.16 3.92 -22.12
N HIS A 232 -11.94 2.80 -22.79
CA HIS A 232 -11.02 2.69 -23.92
C HIS A 232 -11.83 2.47 -25.21
N LEU A 233 -12.06 3.54 -25.97
CA LEU A 233 -12.83 3.53 -27.23
C LEU A 233 -12.05 2.85 -28.37
N PHE A 234 -12.75 1.97 -29.08
CA PHE A 234 -12.35 1.33 -30.32
C PHE A 234 -13.52 1.38 -31.32
N ALA A 235 -13.25 1.08 -32.59
CA ALA A 235 -14.30 0.85 -33.58
C ALA A 235 -13.91 -0.25 -34.56
N SER A 236 -14.86 -1.15 -34.84
CA SER A 236 -14.71 -2.26 -35.79
C SER A 236 -16.07 -2.66 -36.36
N GLU A 237 -16.08 -3.16 -37.59
CA GLU A 237 -17.27 -3.80 -38.18
C GLU A 237 -17.56 -5.15 -37.50
N HIS A 238 -16.53 -5.82 -36.98
CA HIS A 238 -16.61 -7.07 -36.22
C HIS A 238 -16.83 -6.86 -34.71
N ARG A 239 -17.26 -5.66 -34.28
CA ARG A 239 -17.49 -5.27 -32.87
C ARG A 239 -18.20 -6.34 -32.04
N ASP A 240 -19.33 -6.82 -32.53
CA ASP A 240 -20.21 -7.75 -31.81
C ASP A 240 -19.57 -9.13 -31.66
N GLU A 241 -18.71 -9.53 -32.61
CA GLU A 241 -17.96 -10.78 -32.57
C GLU A 241 -16.79 -10.70 -31.59
N ILE A 242 -16.07 -9.56 -31.57
CA ILE A 242 -14.99 -9.27 -30.61
C ILE A 242 -15.55 -9.30 -29.18
N ILE A 243 -16.65 -8.60 -28.92
CA ILE A 243 -17.28 -8.54 -27.60
C ILE A 243 -17.80 -9.93 -27.17
N ARG A 244 -18.50 -10.64 -28.05
CA ARG A 244 -19.02 -12.00 -27.78
C ARG A 244 -17.89 -12.99 -27.47
N SER A 245 -16.85 -12.99 -28.31
CA SER A 245 -15.69 -13.86 -28.14
C SER A 245 -14.93 -13.55 -26.84
N ALA A 246 -14.74 -12.27 -26.50
CA ALA A 246 -14.09 -11.87 -25.25
C ALA A 246 -14.88 -12.27 -24.00
N ILE A 247 -16.21 -12.15 -24.02
CA ILE A 247 -17.08 -12.63 -22.93
C ILE A 247 -16.97 -14.15 -22.78
N GLU A 248 -16.97 -14.89 -23.89
CA GLU A 248 -16.81 -16.35 -23.89
C GLU A 248 -15.43 -16.78 -23.37
N HIS A 249 -14.34 -16.16 -23.84
CA HIS A 249 -12.98 -16.50 -23.43
C HIS A 249 -12.75 -16.19 -21.94
N ALA A 250 -13.21 -15.04 -21.46
CA ALA A 250 -13.16 -14.71 -20.03
C ALA A 250 -13.92 -15.75 -19.17
N GLY A 251 -15.07 -16.24 -19.66
CA GLY A 251 -15.86 -17.27 -18.99
C GLY A 251 -15.24 -18.66 -19.00
N ASN A 252 -14.66 -19.07 -20.14
CA ASN A 252 -14.12 -20.42 -20.36
C ASN A 252 -12.71 -20.60 -19.78
N PHE A 253 -11.82 -19.62 -19.93
CA PHE A 253 -10.39 -19.77 -19.58
C PHE A 253 -10.01 -19.18 -18.22
N ILE A 254 -10.68 -18.11 -17.77
CA ILE A 254 -10.43 -17.47 -16.46
C ILE A 254 -11.57 -17.73 -15.46
N GLY A 255 -12.80 -17.90 -15.96
CA GLY A 255 -14.00 -18.09 -15.14
C GLY A 255 -14.62 -16.78 -14.62
N ILE A 256 -14.46 -15.67 -15.35
CA ILE A 256 -15.09 -14.37 -15.09
C ILE A 256 -16.32 -14.19 -15.98
N THR A 257 -17.41 -13.61 -15.47
CA THR A 257 -18.55 -13.19 -16.29
C THR A 257 -18.42 -11.71 -16.67
N LEU A 258 -17.90 -11.42 -17.86
CA LEU A 258 -17.96 -10.08 -18.46
C LEU A 258 -19.35 -9.81 -19.04
N ARG A 259 -19.72 -8.53 -19.21
CA ARG A 259 -21.03 -8.10 -19.73
C ARG A 259 -20.93 -6.86 -20.61
N LEU A 260 -21.88 -6.74 -21.53
CA LEU A 260 -22.18 -5.50 -22.26
C LEU A 260 -23.21 -4.68 -21.43
N ARG A 261 -23.01 -3.36 -21.31
CA ARG A 261 -24.03 -2.45 -20.74
C ARG A 261 -25.27 -2.45 -21.63
N LYS A 262 -26.47 -2.31 -21.04
CA LYS A 262 -27.75 -2.24 -21.78
C LYS A 262 -27.93 -0.91 -22.52
N GLU A 263 -27.54 0.18 -21.88
CA GLU A 263 -27.57 1.52 -22.44
C GLU A 263 -26.27 1.77 -23.20
N ALA A 264 -26.39 2.18 -24.46
CA ALA A 264 -25.27 2.67 -25.26
C ALA A 264 -24.91 4.09 -24.83
N LEU A 265 -23.63 4.43 -24.97
CA LEU A 265 -23.10 5.76 -24.72
C LEU A 265 -23.11 6.57 -26.04
N ASN A 266 -23.16 7.90 -25.98
CA ASN A 266 -22.85 8.74 -27.13
C ASN A 266 -21.38 9.22 -27.06
N PHE A 267 -20.85 9.78 -28.15
CA PHE A 267 -19.45 10.17 -28.23
C PHE A 267 -19.12 11.32 -27.26
N GLU A 268 -20.05 12.23 -27.03
CA GLU A 268 -19.96 13.28 -26.00
C GLU A 268 -19.87 12.68 -24.59
N GLY A 269 -20.76 11.74 -24.25
CA GLY A 269 -20.72 10.99 -23.00
C GLY A 269 -19.42 10.21 -22.83
N PHE A 270 -18.85 9.64 -23.90
CA PHE A 270 -17.50 9.08 -23.88
C PHE A 270 -16.43 10.14 -23.56
N VAL A 271 -16.46 11.31 -24.19
CA VAL A 271 -15.47 12.38 -23.93
C VAL A 271 -15.51 12.83 -22.47
N THR A 272 -16.70 12.90 -21.86
CA THR A 272 -16.91 13.22 -20.45
C THR A 272 -16.50 12.08 -19.52
N GLU A 273 -16.97 10.84 -19.74
CA GLU A 273 -16.75 9.67 -18.88
C GLU A 273 -15.42 8.92 -19.15
N ARG A 274 -14.57 9.35 -20.08
CA ARG A 274 -13.35 8.61 -20.49
C ARG A 274 -12.37 8.25 -19.36
N LEU A 275 -12.39 8.97 -18.24
CA LEU A 275 -11.54 8.71 -17.07
C LEU A 275 -12.26 7.85 -16.01
N GLY A 276 -13.50 7.44 -16.26
CA GLY A 276 -14.32 6.65 -15.35
C GLY A 276 -14.66 7.42 -14.08
N LYS A 277 -14.46 6.78 -12.92
CA LYS A 277 -14.68 7.38 -11.59
C LYS A 277 -13.87 8.67 -11.32
N TYR A 278 -12.86 8.97 -12.15
CA TYR A 278 -11.93 10.08 -11.97
C TYR A 278 -12.04 11.13 -13.10
N SER A 279 -13.24 11.30 -13.67
CA SER A 279 -13.55 12.36 -14.65
C SER A 279 -13.88 13.73 -14.03
N ALA A 280 -14.04 13.83 -12.70
CA ALA A 280 -14.37 15.07 -12.01
C ALA A 280 -13.16 16.00 -11.82
N ASP A 281 -13.42 17.30 -11.62
CA ASP A 281 -12.41 18.37 -11.62
C ASP A 281 -11.35 18.22 -10.51
N ASP A 282 -11.73 17.72 -9.33
CA ASP A 282 -10.85 17.40 -8.20
C ASP A 282 -9.79 16.34 -8.56
N CYS A 283 -10.19 15.38 -9.39
CA CYS A 283 -9.34 14.27 -9.82
C CYS A 283 -8.34 14.69 -10.91
N ILE A 284 -8.62 15.76 -11.66
CA ILE A 284 -7.83 16.19 -12.84
C ILE A 284 -7.09 17.53 -12.67
N THR A 285 -7.46 18.36 -11.68
CA THR A 285 -6.84 19.67 -11.44
C THR A 285 -5.46 19.51 -10.79
N SER A 286 -4.44 20.08 -11.43
CA SER A 286 -3.04 19.96 -11.02
C SER A 286 -2.73 20.78 -9.76
N LEU A 287 -2.27 20.13 -8.69
CA LEU A 287 -1.67 20.78 -7.52
C LEU A 287 -0.17 21.04 -7.72
N ALA A 288 0.51 20.16 -8.46
CA ALA A 288 1.90 20.30 -8.88
C ALA A 288 2.10 19.65 -10.27
N GLU A 289 2.99 20.19 -11.10
CA GLU A 289 3.30 19.66 -12.42
C GLU A 289 4.81 19.52 -12.63
N PHE A 290 5.23 18.41 -13.22
CA PHE A 290 6.63 18.12 -13.55
C PHE A 290 6.78 17.72 -15.02
N VAL A 291 7.81 18.23 -15.68
CA VAL A 291 8.15 17.82 -17.05
C VAL A 291 8.99 16.55 -17.01
N VAL A 292 8.58 15.53 -17.75
CA VAL A 292 9.27 14.23 -17.82
C VAL A 292 9.37 13.71 -19.24
N GLN A 293 10.27 12.74 -19.47
CA GLN A 293 10.25 11.88 -20.64
C GLN A 293 9.74 10.49 -20.24
N LYS A 294 8.71 9.99 -20.91
CA LYS A 294 8.10 8.68 -20.64
C LYS A 294 8.73 7.60 -21.51
N ILE A 295 9.27 6.57 -20.87
CA ILE A 295 9.73 5.33 -21.53
C ILE A 295 8.53 4.39 -21.65
N SER A 296 8.26 3.88 -22.86
CA SER A 296 7.03 3.13 -23.15
C SER A 296 7.21 2.28 -24.42
N PRO A 297 6.90 0.96 -24.42
CA PRO A 297 7.02 0.09 -25.60
C PRO A 297 6.26 0.54 -26.85
N ARG A 298 5.29 1.47 -26.70
CA ARG A 298 4.54 2.10 -27.79
C ARG A 298 5.33 3.14 -28.60
N HIS A 299 6.55 3.48 -28.20
CA HIS A 299 7.42 4.46 -28.84
C HIS A 299 8.87 3.94 -28.84
N THR A 300 9.64 4.25 -29.87
CA THR A 300 11.08 3.93 -29.90
C THR A 300 11.86 4.84 -28.95
N GLU A 301 11.55 6.13 -28.97
CA GLU A 301 12.20 7.16 -28.14
C GLU A 301 11.35 7.57 -26.93
N PRO A 302 11.97 8.06 -25.84
CA PRO A 302 11.27 8.63 -24.70
C PRO A 302 10.42 9.86 -25.08
N VAL A 303 9.12 9.85 -24.74
CA VAL A 303 8.17 10.89 -25.16
C VAL A 303 7.94 11.93 -24.07
N LYS A 304 8.09 13.22 -24.39
CA LYS A 304 7.85 14.32 -23.45
C LYS A 304 6.39 14.32 -22.95
N ARG A 305 6.21 14.38 -21.63
CA ARG A 305 4.92 14.46 -20.93
C ARG A 305 5.01 15.45 -19.78
N ILE A 306 3.86 15.95 -19.36
CA ILE A 306 3.70 16.59 -18.05
C ILE A 306 3.09 15.53 -17.13
N LEU A 307 3.69 15.32 -15.96
CA LEU A 307 3.07 14.59 -14.85
C LEU A 307 2.48 15.61 -13.88
N ALA A 308 1.16 15.70 -13.88
CA ALA A 308 0.40 16.47 -12.92
C ALA A 308 -0.01 15.58 -11.73
N LEU A 309 0.17 16.09 -10.51
CA LEU A 309 -0.30 15.48 -9.27
C LEU A 309 -1.56 16.24 -8.84
N THR A 310 -2.65 15.54 -8.58
CA THR A 310 -3.92 16.12 -8.12
C THR A 310 -4.16 15.76 -6.65
N GLU A 311 -5.37 15.93 -6.11
CA GLU A 311 -5.63 15.43 -4.75
C GLU A 311 -5.55 13.90 -4.69
N THR A 312 -6.15 13.21 -5.68
CA THR A 312 -6.36 11.75 -5.65
C THR A 312 -5.57 10.97 -6.71
N CYS A 313 -4.98 11.63 -7.71
CA CYS A 313 -4.45 10.97 -8.90
C CYS A 313 -3.11 11.54 -9.43
N LEU A 314 -2.37 10.67 -10.11
CA LEU A 314 -1.32 11.02 -11.06
C LEU A 314 -1.91 11.11 -12.48
N VAL A 315 -1.72 12.24 -13.15
CA VAL A 315 -2.26 12.55 -14.47
C VAL A 315 -1.12 12.78 -15.46
N GLU A 316 -1.07 11.99 -16.53
CA GLU A 316 -0.21 12.29 -17.68
C GLU A 316 -0.93 13.25 -18.62
N ARG A 317 -0.37 14.44 -18.85
CA ARG A 317 -0.82 15.40 -19.88
C ARG A 317 0.15 15.45 -21.06
N ASP A 318 -0.41 15.71 -22.24
CA ASP A 318 0.36 16.02 -23.44
C ASP A 318 0.86 17.48 -23.41
N PRO A 319 2.16 17.78 -23.57
CA PRO A 319 2.68 19.13 -23.37
C PRO A 319 2.25 20.17 -24.42
N ALA A 320 1.80 19.75 -25.60
CA ALA A 320 1.45 20.66 -26.69
C ALA A 320 -0.04 21.02 -26.69
N SER A 321 -0.90 20.09 -26.27
CA SER A 321 -2.36 20.25 -26.27
C SER A 321 -2.99 20.26 -24.87
N TYR A 322 -2.19 20.09 -23.81
CA TYR A 322 -2.58 19.96 -22.39
C TYR A 322 -3.59 18.83 -22.06
N ASN A 323 -3.99 18.05 -23.08
CA ASN A 323 -4.94 16.95 -22.98
C ASN A 323 -4.43 15.82 -22.07
N ILE A 324 -5.36 15.22 -21.32
CA ILE A 324 -5.09 14.07 -20.46
C ILE A 324 -4.90 12.81 -21.32
N VAL A 325 -3.70 12.25 -21.28
CA VAL A 325 -3.31 11.00 -21.96
C VAL A 325 -3.73 9.79 -21.11
N THR A 326 -3.56 9.87 -19.79
CA THR A 326 -4.03 8.86 -18.84
C THR A 326 -4.08 9.40 -17.43
N ILE A 327 -5.01 8.87 -16.63
CA ILE A 327 -5.06 9.03 -15.18
C ILE A 327 -4.66 7.73 -14.47
N LYS A 328 -4.11 7.85 -13.27
CA LYS A 328 -3.72 6.75 -12.38
C LYS A 328 -4.02 7.14 -10.92
N PRO A 329 -4.99 6.49 -10.25
CA PRO A 329 -5.29 6.82 -8.86
C PRO A 329 -4.12 6.51 -7.94
N PHE A 330 -3.88 7.37 -6.95
CA PHE A 330 -2.80 7.18 -5.97
C PHE A 330 -3.00 5.92 -5.12
N GLY A 331 -4.25 5.54 -4.83
CA GLY A 331 -4.59 4.27 -4.18
C GLY A 331 -4.25 3.02 -5.00
N GLU A 332 -3.85 3.14 -6.28
CA GLU A 332 -3.34 2.02 -7.07
C GLU A 332 -1.80 1.89 -7.04
N VAL A 333 -1.07 2.85 -6.46
CA VAL A 333 0.41 2.82 -6.41
C VAL A 333 0.88 1.79 -5.39
N PHE A 334 1.71 0.83 -5.83
CA PHE A 334 2.30 -0.20 -4.98
C PHE A 334 3.68 0.21 -4.47
N ALA A 335 4.57 0.63 -5.37
CA ALA A 335 5.93 1.04 -5.03
C ALA A 335 6.47 2.07 -6.02
N LEU A 336 7.39 2.89 -5.54
CA LEU A 336 8.16 3.85 -6.34
C LEU A 336 9.61 3.35 -6.40
N ILE A 337 10.14 3.12 -7.60
CA ILE A 337 11.50 2.59 -7.79
C ILE A 337 12.41 3.71 -8.27
N CYS A 338 13.40 4.09 -7.47
CA CYS A 338 14.54 4.88 -7.89
C CYS A 338 15.49 3.96 -8.66
N ASP A 339 15.78 4.28 -9.91
CA ASP A 339 16.77 3.55 -10.70
C ASP A 339 18.17 3.75 -10.09
N ALA A 340 18.90 2.66 -9.89
CA ALA A 340 20.17 2.66 -9.17
C ALA A 340 21.35 3.08 -10.07
N ASP A 341 21.22 2.89 -11.39
CA ASP A 341 22.27 3.18 -12.37
C ASP A 341 22.08 4.57 -13.00
N ASN A 342 20.83 5.05 -13.11
CA ASN A 342 20.52 6.38 -13.64
C ASN A 342 19.73 7.24 -12.63
N PRO A 343 20.34 8.28 -12.02
CA PRO A 343 19.70 9.10 -10.99
C PRO A 343 18.56 10.00 -11.50
N GLN A 344 18.36 10.16 -12.81
CA GLN A 344 17.21 10.87 -13.37
C GLN A 344 15.99 9.95 -13.59
N VAL A 345 16.17 8.63 -13.46
CA VAL A 345 15.16 7.65 -13.83
C VAL A 345 14.40 7.15 -12.61
N PHE A 346 13.08 7.05 -12.76
CA PHE A 346 12.19 6.43 -11.78
C PHE A 346 11.11 5.57 -12.44
N THR A 347 10.55 4.65 -11.67
CA THR A 347 9.46 3.76 -12.11
C THR A 347 8.35 3.74 -11.07
N VAL A 348 7.10 3.86 -11.52
CA VAL A 348 5.91 3.67 -10.68
C VAL A 348 5.34 2.28 -10.95
N GLU A 349 5.30 1.43 -9.93
CA GLU A 349 4.64 0.12 -9.94
C GLU A 349 3.22 0.26 -9.36
N PHE A 350 2.23 -0.34 -10.01
CA PHE A 350 0.83 -0.29 -9.60
C PHE A 350 0.30 -1.68 -9.20
N ILE A 351 -0.64 -1.74 -8.25
CA ILE A 351 -1.19 -2.98 -7.66
C ILE A 351 -1.79 -3.96 -8.68
N ARG A 352 -2.20 -3.50 -9.87
CA ARG A 352 -2.70 -4.38 -10.96
C ARG A 352 -1.58 -4.97 -11.83
N GLY A 353 -0.32 -4.72 -11.51
CA GLY A 353 0.85 -5.14 -12.30
C GLY A 353 1.16 -4.22 -13.48
N GLN A 354 0.63 -2.99 -13.49
CA GLN A 354 1.02 -1.96 -14.47
C GLN A 354 2.32 -1.30 -14.00
N ILE A 355 3.24 -1.03 -14.94
CA ILE A 355 4.55 -0.41 -14.67
C ILE A 355 4.70 0.80 -15.59
N ARG A 356 5.20 1.92 -15.05
CA ARG A 356 5.43 3.18 -15.79
C ARG A 356 6.83 3.72 -15.47
N LYS A 357 7.72 3.80 -16.47
CA LYS A 357 9.10 4.27 -16.31
C LYS A 357 9.27 5.65 -16.96
N TYR A 358 9.95 6.55 -16.27
CA TYR A 358 10.12 7.96 -16.66
C TYR A 358 11.55 8.45 -16.39
N ILE A 359 11.92 9.54 -17.05
CA ILE A 359 13.15 10.31 -16.85
C ILE A 359 12.74 11.73 -16.44
N SER A 360 13.37 12.29 -15.41
CA SER A 360 13.21 13.70 -15.00
C SER A 360 14.52 14.26 -14.46
N THR A 361 14.80 15.52 -14.78
CA THR A 361 15.87 16.31 -14.14
C THR A 361 15.55 16.67 -12.68
N GLU A 362 14.28 16.60 -12.30
CA GLU A 362 13.77 16.93 -10.95
C GLU A 362 13.21 15.68 -10.26
N ARG A 363 13.82 14.51 -10.54
CA ARG A 363 13.33 13.19 -10.10
C ARG A 363 12.97 13.16 -8.62
N ASP A 364 13.85 13.67 -7.76
CA ASP A 364 13.70 13.50 -6.32
C ASP A 364 12.59 14.41 -5.75
N SER A 365 12.49 15.66 -6.23
CA SER A 365 11.36 16.56 -5.93
C SER A 365 10.01 16.00 -6.38
N LEU A 366 9.99 15.37 -7.57
CA LEU A 366 8.81 14.68 -8.12
C LEU A 366 8.44 13.47 -7.27
N MET A 367 9.41 12.61 -6.96
CA MET A 367 9.24 11.40 -6.16
C MET A 367 8.79 11.71 -4.72
N ALA A 368 9.36 12.74 -4.10
CA ALA A 368 8.93 13.23 -2.79
C ALA A 368 7.45 13.70 -2.81
N SER A 369 7.07 14.46 -3.84
CA SER A 369 5.70 14.96 -4.02
C SER A 369 4.70 13.85 -4.35
N LEU A 370 5.14 12.84 -5.11
CA LEU A 370 4.34 11.66 -5.44
C LEU A 370 4.15 10.75 -4.21
N LEU A 371 5.18 10.55 -3.40
CA LEU A 371 5.11 9.78 -2.16
C LEU A 371 4.15 10.44 -1.16
N ASP A 372 4.23 11.77 -1.02
CA ASP A 372 3.33 12.59 -0.20
C ASP A 372 1.88 12.50 -0.70
N GLY A 373 1.63 12.79 -1.99
CA GLY A 373 0.29 12.67 -2.59
C GLY A 373 -0.32 11.28 -2.45
N VAL A 374 0.49 10.21 -2.55
CA VAL A 374 0.02 8.85 -2.34
C VAL A 374 -0.33 8.56 -0.88
N ARG A 375 0.53 8.93 0.07
CA ARG A 375 0.25 8.74 1.51
C ARG A 375 -0.93 9.59 1.98
N ALA A 376 -1.04 10.82 1.48
CA ALA A 376 -2.16 11.73 1.73
C ALA A 376 -3.48 11.29 1.06
N SER A 377 -3.46 10.33 0.12
CA SER A 377 -4.66 9.64 -0.38
C SER A 377 -5.10 8.45 0.48
N GLY A 378 -4.45 8.23 1.63
CA GLY A 378 -4.71 7.12 2.56
C GLY A 378 -3.87 5.86 2.29
N ASN A 379 -3.13 5.80 1.19
CA ASN A 379 -2.26 4.67 0.86
C ASN A 379 -0.95 4.73 1.67
N ARG A 380 -0.98 4.19 2.89
CA ARG A 380 0.18 4.11 3.80
C ARG A 380 1.23 3.06 3.37
N ASP A 381 0.87 2.13 2.49
CA ASP A 381 1.71 0.98 2.10
C ASP A 381 2.73 1.27 0.99
N VAL A 382 2.70 2.47 0.39
CA VAL A 382 3.70 2.88 -0.60
C VAL A 382 5.11 2.98 0.01
N CYS A 383 6.07 2.35 -0.66
CA CYS A 383 7.49 2.39 -0.33
C CYS A 383 8.34 2.86 -1.52
N VAL A 384 9.49 3.48 -1.21
CA VAL A 384 10.53 3.83 -2.19
C VAL A 384 11.63 2.78 -2.14
N LYS A 385 12.05 2.27 -3.31
CA LYS A 385 12.98 1.15 -3.46
C LYS A 385 14.07 1.43 -4.49
N MET A 386 15.21 0.74 -4.40
CA MET A 386 16.25 0.71 -5.45
C MET A 386 15.98 -0.37 -6.51
N ALA A 387 15.31 -1.45 -6.12
CA ALA A 387 15.07 -2.62 -6.98
C ALA A 387 13.57 -2.82 -7.30
N PRO A 388 13.19 -3.12 -8.56
CA PRO A 388 11.82 -3.51 -8.93
C PRO A 388 11.28 -4.69 -8.12
N THR A 389 9.96 -4.80 -8.00
CA THR A 389 9.32 -5.87 -7.24
C THR A 389 9.28 -7.18 -8.02
N GLN A 390 10.10 -8.15 -7.60
CA GLN A 390 10.12 -9.49 -8.19
C GLN A 390 8.85 -10.26 -7.84
N ARG A 391 7.88 -10.29 -8.76
CA ARG A 391 6.58 -10.97 -8.57
C ARG A 391 6.68 -12.48 -8.29
N GLY A 392 7.76 -13.15 -8.69
CA GLY A 392 8.04 -14.54 -8.32
C GLY A 392 8.43 -14.76 -6.85
N GLN A 393 8.78 -13.70 -6.11
CA GLN A 393 9.07 -13.78 -4.67
C GLN A 393 7.82 -13.59 -3.79
N ARG A 394 6.77 -12.91 -4.28
CA ARG A 394 5.48 -12.74 -3.59
C ARG A 394 4.55 -13.92 -3.86
N TRP A 395 3.76 -14.36 -2.86
CA TRP A 395 2.84 -15.51 -2.97
C TRP A 395 1.34 -15.12 -2.97
N GLY A 396 1.03 -13.82 -2.96
CA GLY A 396 -0.33 -13.27 -3.03
C GLY A 396 -0.40 -12.06 -3.97
N LEU A 397 -1.59 -11.48 -4.13
CA LEU A 397 -1.77 -10.32 -5.02
C LEU A 397 -1.03 -9.07 -4.51
N LEU A 398 -0.65 -8.16 -5.41
CA LEU A 398 -0.07 -6.85 -5.03
C LEU A 398 -1.13 -5.91 -4.42
N SER A 399 -2.43 -6.20 -4.62
CA SER A 399 -3.57 -5.41 -4.16
C SER A 399 -4.17 -5.86 -2.81
N MET A 400 -3.62 -6.92 -2.20
CA MET A 400 -4.13 -7.52 -0.96
C MET A 400 -2.95 -8.00 -0.11
N PRO A 401 -3.05 -8.04 1.23
CA PRO A 401 -2.05 -8.69 2.08
C PRO A 401 -2.00 -10.22 1.82
N VAL A 402 -0.98 -10.88 2.36
CA VAL A 402 -0.84 -12.34 2.30
C VAL A 402 -1.43 -13.00 3.55
N ASP A 403 -1.85 -14.27 3.45
CA ASP A 403 -2.32 -15.08 4.58
C ASP A 403 -1.37 -15.02 5.79
N GLU A 404 -1.95 -15.10 7.00
CA GLU A 404 -1.24 -15.31 8.27
C GLU A 404 -0.20 -16.45 8.22
N GLU A 405 -0.51 -17.56 7.53
CA GLU A 405 0.42 -18.69 7.37
C GLU A 405 1.65 -18.29 6.52
N VAL A 406 1.45 -17.48 5.47
CA VAL A 406 2.51 -16.97 4.59
C VAL A 406 3.35 -15.91 5.30
N GLU A 407 2.72 -15.01 6.07
CA GLU A 407 3.41 -14.04 6.92
C GLU A 407 4.32 -14.75 7.94
N SER A 408 3.79 -15.75 8.62
CA SER A 408 4.52 -16.52 9.65
C SER A 408 5.66 -17.36 9.06
N LEU A 409 5.52 -17.88 7.83
CA LEU A 409 6.60 -18.54 7.10
C LEU A 409 7.73 -17.58 6.73
N HIS A 410 7.42 -16.36 6.27
CA HIS A 410 8.45 -15.37 5.91
C HIS A 410 9.21 -14.83 7.13
N LEU A 411 8.56 -14.69 8.29
CA LEU A 411 9.26 -14.43 9.56
C LEU A 411 10.24 -15.55 9.92
N LYS A 412 9.84 -16.82 9.71
CA LYS A 412 10.71 -17.99 9.96
C LYS A 412 11.90 -18.04 8.99
N PHE A 413 11.70 -17.67 7.72
CA PHE A 413 12.79 -17.61 6.73
C PHE A 413 13.87 -16.56 7.05
N LEU A 414 13.52 -15.46 7.72
CA LEU A 414 14.53 -14.52 8.22
C LEU A 414 15.39 -15.13 9.33
N ALA A 415 14.81 -15.96 10.20
CA ALA A 415 15.57 -16.65 11.25
C ALA A 415 16.36 -17.87 10.73
N ALA A 416 15.84 -18.57 9.71
CA ALA A 416 16.46 -19.73 9.09
C ALA A 416 16.14 -19.78 7.58
N PRO A 417 17.01 -19.21 6.71
CA PRO A 417 16.79 -19.19 5.26
C PRO A 417 16.72 -20.62 4.68
N PRO A 418 15.63 -21.01 4.00
CA PRO A 418 15.38 -22.41 3.60
C PRO A 418 16.36 -22.93 2.53
N ASN A 419 16.99 -22.01 1.78
CA ASN A 419 18.01 -22.27 0.77
C ASN A 419 19.41 -21.78 1.21
N GLY A 420 19.59 -21.41 2.49
CA GLY A 420 20.82 -20.79 3.02
C GLY A 420 21.07 -19.34 2.56
N ASN A 421 20.26 -18.79 1.65
CA ASN A 421 20.43 -17.44 1.11
C ASN A 421 19.62 -16.42 1.91
N PHE A 422 20.27 -15.72 2.84
CA PHE A 422 19.65 -14.68 3.64
C PHE A 422 19.11 -13.51 2.79
N GLY A 423 19.82 -13.12 1.72
CA GLY A 423 19.37 -12.06 0.81
C GLY A 423 18.03 -12.38 0.14
N ASP A 424 17.88 -13.59 -0.41
CA ASP A 424 16.61 -14.06 -0.98
C ASP A 424 15.50 -14.14 0.07
N ALA A 425 15.81 -14.55 1.31
CA ALA A 425 14.84 -14.52 2.41
C ALA A 425 14.36 -13.10 2.75
N VAL A 426 15.25 -12.10 2.74
CA VAL A 426 14.90 -10.68 2.96
C VAL A 426 14.10 -10.09 1.80
N PHE A 427 14.49 -10.37 0.55
CA PHE A 427 13.72 -9.92 -0.62
C PHE A 427 12.33 -10.56 -0.64
N ARG A 428 12.19 -11.86 -0.33
CA ARG A 428 10.89 -12.52 -0.17
C ARG A 428 10.07 -11.95 0.97
N PHE A 429 10.66 -11.66 2.13
CA PHE A 429 9.97 -11.00 3.24
C PHE A 429 9.38 -9.64 2.80
N ASN A 430 10.21 -8.78 2.22
CA ASN A 430 9.77 -7.47 1.72
C ASN A 430 8.76 -7.56 0.56
N ALA A 431 8.82 -8.62 -0.25
CA ALA A 431 7.88 -8.86 -1.33
C ALA A 431 6.50 -9.35 -0.84
N ASN A 432 6.39 -9.92 0.36
CA ASN A 432 5.14 -10.46 0.91
C ASN A 432 4.50 -9.55 1.98
N ILE A 433 5.28 -9.07 2.95
CA ILE A 433 4.77 -8.26 4.07
C ILE A 433 4.49 -6.81 3.63
N SER A 434 3.35 -6.25 4.02
CA SER A 434 2.96 -4.86 3.71
C SER A 434 3.91 -3.85 4.36
N TYR A 435 3.99 -2.62 3.81
CA TYR A 435 4.93 -1.63 4.34
C TYR A 435 4.54 -1.09 5.72
N SER A 436 3.22 -1.01 5.97
CA SER A 436 2.61 -0.72 7.27
C SER A 436 2.88 -1.81 8.33
N GLY A 437 3.40 -2.97 7.92
CA GLY A 437 4.03 -3.95 8.82
C GLY A 437 3.39 -5.34 8.80
N VAL A 438 3.68 -6.09 9.86
CA VAL A 438 3.16 -7.44 10.14
C VAL A 438 1.71 -7.30 10.63
N LEU A 439 0.74 -7.72 9.82
CA LEU A 439 -0.68 -7.38 10.02
C LEU A 439 -1.37 -8.31 11.01
N HIS A 440 -1.02 -9.60 11.01
CA HIS A 440 -1.63 -10.57 11.93
C HIS A 440 -0.82 -10.70 13.23
N ALA A 441 -0.06 -9.66 13.63
CA ALA A 441 0.84 -9.70 14.78
C ALA A 441 0.14 -9.83 16.15
N VAL A 442 -1.16 -9.54 16.23
CA VAL A 442 -1.95 -9.72 17.45
C VAL A 442 -2.28 -11.20 17.64
N THR A 443 -1.69 -11.83 18.66
CA THR A 443 -2.05 -13.18 19.07
C THR A 443 -3.48 -13.22 19.57
N GLN A 444 -4.35 -14.03 18.96
CA GLN A 444 -5.60 -14.44 19.59
C GLN A 444 -5.28 -15.32 20.81
N ASP A 445 -5.94 -15.07 21.93
CA ASP A 445 -5.79 -15.87 23.15
C ASP A 445 -6.40 -17.27 22.95
N GLY A 446 -5.54 -18.23 22.61
CA GLY A 446 -5.92 -19.61 22.38
C GLY A 446 -4.74 -20.55 22.63
N LEU A 447 -5.02 -21.75 23.13
CA LEU A 447 -4.02 -22.73 23.60
C LEU A 447 -3.01 -23.20 22.52
N PHE A 448 -3.20 -22.81 21.26
CA PHE A 448 -2.39 -23.17 20.11
C PHE A 448 -1.95 -21.98 19.24
N SER A 449 -2.13 -20.73 19.68
CA SER A 449 -1.70 -19.57 18.88
C SER A 449 -0.17 -19.44 18.87
N GLU A 450 0.40 -19.17 17.69
CA GLU A 450 1.84 -19.01 17.54
C GLU A 450 2.28 -17.65 18.07
N ASN A 451 3.23 -17.63 19.01
CA ASN A 451 3.77 -16.39 19.56
C ASN A 451 4.60 -15.65 18.49
N LYS A 452 3.95 -14.70 17.80
CA LYS A 452 4.56 -13.90 16.73
C LYS A 452 5.50 -12.82 17.24
N GLU A 453 5.34 -12.35 18.46
CA GLU A 453 6.30 -11.44 19.10
C GLU A 453 7.70 -12.08 19.11
N LYS A 454 7.79 -13.37 19.48
CA LYS A 454 9.03 -14.16 19.40
C LYS A 454 9.54 -14.34 17.96
N LEU A 455 8.65 -14.53 16.98
CA LEU A 455 9.06 -14.61 15.56
C LEU A 455 9.62 -13.25 15.05
N ILE A 456 8.98 -12.14 15.40
CA ILE A 456 9.40 -10.78 15.08
C ILE A 456 10.75 -10.47 15.75
N ASN A 457 10.90 -10.78 17.04
CA ASN A 457 12.16 -10.61 17.78
C ASN A 457 13.29 -11.43 17.17
N ASN A 458 13.05 -12.69 16.78
CA ASN A 458 14.03 -13.53 16.09
C ASN A 458 14.42 -12.95 14.72
N ALA A 459 13.45 -12.47 13.93
CA ALA A 459 13.69 -11.84 12.63
C ALA A 459 14.51 -10.55 12.74
N ILE A 460 14.21 -9.70 13.75
CA ILE A 460 14.99 -8.50 14.08
C ILE A 460 16.43 -8.89 14.45
N LEU A 461 16.64 -9.87 15.33
CA LEU A 461 17.98 -10.32 15.71
C LEU A 461 18.77 -10.85 14.51
N ALA A 462 18.14 -11.56 13.57
CA ALA A 462 18.79 -12.10 12.37
C ALA A 462 19.18 -11.00 11.37
N LEU A 463 18.34 -9.96 11.18
CA LEU A 463 18.67 -8.77 10.38
C LEU A 463 19.80 -7.93 11.01
N LEU A 464 19.86 -7.87 12.34
CA LEU A 464 20.90 -7.20 13.10
C LEU A 464 22.15 -8.06 13.35
N SER A 465 22.15 -9.34 12.99
CA SER A 465 23.34 -10.19 12.96
C SER A 465 24.06 -10.16 11.62
N GLN A 466 23.42 -9.72 10.54
CA GLN A 466 24.12 -9.48 9.27
C GLN A 466 25.03 -8.27 9.39
N ASP A 467 26.33 -8.49 9.17
CA ASP A 467 27.30 -7.41 9.15
C ASP A 467 27.15 -6.54 7.89
N CYS A 468 27.27 -5.23 8.07
CA CYS A 468 27.40 -4.32 6.94
C CYS A 468 28.87 -4.30 6.50
N GLU A 469 29.25 -5.23 5.65
CA GLU A 469 30.56 -5.20 4.99
C GLU A 469 30.61 -4.14 3.88
N LEU A 470 31.72 -3.44 3.81
CA LEU A 470 32.10 -2.61 2.67
C LEU A 470 33.06 -3.46 1.83
N PRO A 471 32.78 -3.81 0.55
CA PRO A 471 31.77 -3.24 -0.34
C PRO A 471 30.63 -4.21 -0.73
N GLY A 472 29.83 -4.72 0.24
CA GLY A 472 28.69 -5.60 -0.07
C GLY A 472 27.56 -4.94 -0.91
N PRO A 473 26.56 -5.67 -1.43
CA PRO A 473 25.55 -5.10 -2.35
C PRO A 473 24.64 -4.06 -1.68
N ASN A 474 24.51 -2.87 -2.29
CA ASN A 474 23.67 -1.79 -1.74
C ASN A 474 22.18 -2.17 -1.66
N ALA A 475 21.64 -2.86 -2.67
CA ALA A 475 20.24 -3.30 -2.68
C ALA A 475 19.92 -4.34 -1.58
N GLU A 476 20.88 -5.20 -1.22
CA GLU A 476 20.69 -6.11 -0.09
C GLU A 476 20.61 -5.35 1.24
N LEU A 477 21.47 -4.35 1.44
CA LEU A 477 21.44 -3.53 2.65
C LEU A 477 20.17 -2.64 2.74
N GLU A 478 19.76 -2.02 1.63
CA GLU A 478 18.48 -1.33 1.49
C GLU A 478 17.31 -2.25 1.87
N SER A 479 17.29 -3.48 1.34
CA SER A 479 16.26 -4.46 1.66
C SER A 479 16.26 -4.88 3.15
N GLN A 480 17.43 -4.94 3.80
CA GLN A 480 17.51 -5.22 5.24
C GLN A 480 16.87 -4.11 6.08
N PHE A 481 17.10 -2.83 5.74
CA PHE A 481 16.42 -1.72 6.43
C PHE A 481 14.91 -1.71 6.15
N GLN A 482 14.48 -1.98 4.91
CA GLN A 482 13.06 -2.14 4.59
C GLN A 482 12.38 -3.29 5.34
N ALA A 483 13.12 -4.36 5.66
CA ALA A 483 12.60 -5.47 6.47
C ALA A 483 12.49 -5.06 7.94
N ILE A 484 13.51 -4.40 8.51
CA ILE A 484 13.45 -3.84 9.88
C ILE A 484 12.29 -2.85 9.99
N ARG A 485 12.11 -1.96 9.00
CA ARG A 485 11.00 -0.98 8.93
C ARG A 485 9.63 -1.65 9.07
N ARG A 486 9.37 -2.71 8.31
CA ARG A 486 8.12 -3.49 8.38
C ARG A 486 7.92 -4.17 9.73
N LEU A 487 9.01 -4.65 10.36
CA LEU A 487 8.95 -5.28 11.67
C LEU A 487 8.64 -4.25 12.76
N VAL A 488 9.35 -3.12 12.81
CA VAL A 488 9.15 -2.04 13.81
C VAL A 488 7.86 -1.26 13.62
N ALA A 489 7.23 -1.32 12.44
CA ALA A 489 5.90 -0.76 12.22
C ALA A 489 4.83 -1.48 13.07
N SER A 490 5.00 -2.80 13.32
CA SER A 490 4.13 -3.58 14.22
C SER A 490 4.35 -3.23 15.70
N LYS A 491 3.30 -3.34 16.52
CA LYS A 491 3.34 -3.05 17.97
C LYS A 491 4.45 -3.80 18.72
N ALA A 492 4.61 -5.09 18.42
CA ALA A 492 5.68 -5.92 18.97
C ALA A 492 7.09 -5.43 18.57
N GLY A 493 7.34 -5.17 17.28
CA GLY A 493 8.64 -4.69 16.82
C GLY A 493 8.97 -3.27 17.28
N PHE A 494 7.96 -2.41 17.44
CA PHE A 494 8.11 -1.06 18.00
C PHE A 494 8.52 -1.09 19.47
N GLN A 495 7.93 -2.00 20.26
CA GLN A 495 8.27 -2.27 21.65
C GLN A 495 9.66 -2.92 21.79
N ALA A 496 10.00 -3.84 20.88
CA ALA A 496 11.28 -4.54 20.88
C ALA A 496 12.49 -3.58 20.88
N PHE A 497 12.40 -2.38 20.30
CA PHE A 497 13.51 -1.41 20.29
C PHE A 497 14.02 -1.04 21.68
N THR A 498 13.14 -0.94 22.69
CA THR A 498 13.58 -0.67 24.07
C THR A 498 13.85 -1.94 24.87
N GLN A 499 13.18 -3.05 24.55
CA GLN A 499 13.14 -4.27 25.35
C GLN A 499 14.14 -5.36 24.92
N LEU A 500 14.44 -5.47 23.62
CA LEU A 500 15.26 -6.52 23.03
C LEU A 500 16.77 -6.23 23.21
N PRO A 501 17.55 -7.11 23.86
CA PRO A 501 18.96 -6.87 24.12
C PRO A 501 19.77 -6.59 22.85
N LYS A 502 20.67 -5.60 22.91
CA LYS A 502 21.57 -5.15 21.83
C LYS A 502 20.88 -4.62 20.55
N PHE A 503 19.55 -4.49 20.49
CA PHE A 503 18.86 -3.93 19.31
C PHE A 503 19.39 -2.51 19.01
N ARG A 504 19.26 -1.59 19.97
CA ARG A 504 19.69 -0.17 19.82
C ARG A 504 21.15 -0.03 19.37
N GLU A 505 22.04 -0.77 20.02
CA GLU A 505 23.48 -0.81 19.75
C GLU A 505 23.78 -1.26 18.31
N LYS A 506 23.30 -2.47 17.95
CA LYS A 506 23.50 -3.05 16.62
C LYS A 506 22.88 -2.20 15.53
N LEU A 507 21.66 -1.69 15.75
CA LEU A 507 20.98 -0.82 14.79
C LEU A 507 21.75 0.49 14.57
N GLY A 508 22.19 1.16 15.64
CA GLY A 508 22.98 2.38 15.54
C GLY A 508 24.27 2.18 14.74
N VAL A 509 25.00 1.09 15.01
CA VAL A 509 26.20 0.70 14.22
C VAL A 509 25.84 0.39 12.76
N LYS A 510 24.75 -0.36 12.52
CA LYS A 510 24.28 -0.71 11.17
C LYS A 510 23.93 0.53 10.34
N THR A 511 23.21 1.47 10.94
CA THR A 511 22.84 2.76 10.33
C THR A 511 24.04 3.66 10.08
N VAL A 512 24.97 3.81 11.04
CA VAL A 512 26.19 4.62 10.81
C VAL A 512 27.07 4.01 9.71
N LYS A 513 27.21 2.68 9.65
CA LYS A 513 27.86 2.00 8.52
C LYS A 513 27.14 2.26 7.19
N ALA A 514 25.81 2.32 7.19
CA ALA A 514 24.99 2.54 5.99
C ALA A 514 25.06 3.98 5.45
N LEU A 515 24.92 4.98 6.33
CA LEU A 515 25.06 6.41 6.00
C LEU A 515 26.41 6.73 5.33
N LYS A 516 27.48 6.02 5.74
CA LYS A 516 28.83 6.14 5.17
C LYS A 516 29.03 5.47 3.81
N ARG A 517 28.02 4.79 3.26
CA ARG A 517 28.08 4.23 1.89
C ARG A 517 27.82 5.29 0.80
N ASN A 518 27.37 6.48 1.19
CA ASN A 518 27.06 7.60 0.30
C ASN A 518 26.17 7.21 -0.90
N ASN A 519 25.11 6.45 -0.62
CA ASN A 519 24.14 5.98 -1.61
C ASN A 519 22.72 6.32 -1.15
N ASN A 520 22.02 7.18 -1.88
CA ASN A 520 20.75 7.77 -1.45
C ASN A 520 19.66 6.72 -1.16
N GLY A 521 19.60 5.61 -1.92
CA GLY A 521 18.60 4.55 -1.67
C GLY A 521 18.82 3.82 -0.34
N VAL A 522 20.08 3.49 -0.03
CA VAL A 522 20.47 2.94 1.29
C VAL A 522 20.24 3.95 2.41
N THR A 523 20.60 5.21 2.20
CA THR A 523 20.39 6.32 3.14
C THR A 523 18.91 6.50 3.45
N HIS A 524 18.05 6.68 2.44
CA HIS A 524 16.59 6.76 2.58
C HIS A 524 16.02 5.55 3.32
N ALA A 525 16.38 4.31 2.92
CA ALA A 525 15.83 3.10 3.55
C ALA A 525 16.22 2.98 5.03
N ALA A 526 17.47 3.32 5.38
CA ALA A 526 17.91 3.38 6.76
C ALA A 526 17.17 4.46 7.56
N ILE A 527 16.83 5.58 6.93
CA ILE A 527 16.21 6.73 7.57
C ILE A 527 14.69 6.57 7.74
N ASP A 528 13.94 6.06 6.75
CA ASP A 528 12.52 5.67 6.88
C ASP A 528 12.31 4.72 8.07
N MET A 529 13.23 3.77 8.24
CA MET A 529 13.27 2.84 9.37
C MET A 529 13.45 3.57 10.73
N LEU A 530 14.28 4.62 10.82
CA LEU A 530 14.38 5.47 12.02
C LEU A 530 13.07 6.23 12.26
N CYS A 531 12.44 6.77 11.21
CA CYS A 531 11.15 7.47 11.31
C CYS A 531 10.05 6.54 11.84
N ALA A 532 10.01 5.28 11.39
CA ALA A 532 9.10 4.25 11.89
C ALA A 532 9.40 3.76 13.33
N LEU A 533 10.57 4.10 13.89
CA LEU A 533 10.87 3.93 15.32
C LEU A 533 10.52 5.16 16.17
N MET A 534 10.57 6.36 15.58
CA MET A 534 10.17 7.62 16.23
C MET A 534 8.67 7.92 16.15
N CYS A 535 7.94 7.23 15.26
CA CYS A 535 6.51 7.38 15.08
C CYS A 535 5.84 5.99 14.95
N PRO A 536 4.91 5.62 15.84
CA PRO A 536 4.16 4.38 15.71
C PRO A 536 3.38 4.33 14.40
N MET A 537 3.54 3.23 13.66
CA MET A 537 2.83 3.00 12.38
C MET A 537 1.57 2.13 12.55
N HIS A 538 1.22 1.78 13.78
CA HIS A 538 0.08 0.92 14.16
C HIS A 538 -0.92 1.67 15.04
N ASP A 539 -2.18 1.25 14.98
CA ASP A 539 -3.24 1.73 15.86
C ASP A 539 -3.05 1.19 17.30
N ASP A 540 -3.69 1.84 18.29
CA ASP A 540 -3.55 1.55 19.73
C ASP A 540 -2.09 1.51 20.24
N TYR A 541 -1.24 2.42 19.76
CA TYR A 541 0.13 2.56 20.23
C TYR A 541 0.21 3.09 21.67
N ASP A 542 1.32 2.82 22.36
CA ASP A 542 1.61 3.39 23.68
C ASP A 542 2.48 4.65 23.56
N LEU A 543 1.96 5.79 24.03
CA LEU A 543 2.67 7.07 24.07
C LEU A 543 3.95 7.01 24.92
N ARG A 544 3.96 6.23 26.01
CA ARG A 544 5.14 6.03 26.85
C ARG A 544 6.22 5.26 26.08
N GLN A 545 5.86 4.18 25.39
CA GLN A 545 6.78 3.45 24.51
C GLN A 545 7.35 4.35 23.40
N GLU A 546 6.53 5.22 22.80
CA GLU A 546 7.02 6.17 21.79
C GLU A 546 8.04 7.17 22.38
N GLN A 547 7.75 7.76 23.54
CA GLN A 547 8.68 8.65 24.24
C GLN A 547 9.99 7.93 24.59
N LEU A 548 9.91 6.67 25.06
CA LEU A 548 11.07 5.83 25.34
C LEU A 548 11.87 5.51 24.06
N ASN A 549 11.22 5.24 22.93
CA ASN A 549 11.90 5.04 21.64
C ASN A 549 12.64 6.31 21.20
N LYS A 550 11.98 7.48 21.22
CA LYS A 550 12.59 8.76 20.85
C LYS A 550 13.79 9.10 21.72
N ALA A 551 13.62 9.09 23.05
CA ALA A 551 14.71 9.35 23.99
C ALA A 551 15.90 8.38 23.80
N SER A 552 15.60 7.10 23.54
CA SER A 552 16.61 6.07 23.28
C SER A 552 17.36 6.22 21.95
N LEU A 553 16.74 6.84 20.94
CA LEU A 553 17.35 7.06 19.63
C LEU A 553 18.19 8.34 19.61
N LEU A 554 17.69 9.41 20.24
CA LEU A 554 18.31 10.74 20.26
C LEU A 554 19.43 10.87 21.30
N SER A 555 19.62 9.89 22.20
CA SER A 555 20.61 9.95 23.29
C SER A 555 22.09 9.94 22.84
N SER A 556 22.40 9.69 21.56
CA SER A 556 23.77 9.54 21.08
C SER A 556 24.22 10.73 20.22
N LYS A 557 25.02 11.63 20.80
CA LYS A 557 25.65 12.78 20.11
C LYS A 557 26.23 12.39 18.74
N LYS A 558 27.13 11.40 18.73
CA LYS A 558 27.84 10.95 17.54
C LYS A 558 26.92 10.36 16.47
N PHE A 559 25.81 9.73 16.88
CA PHE A 559 24.79 9.25 15.95
C PHE A 559 24.07 10.42 15.27
N LEU A 560 23.60 11.39 16.06
CA LEU A 560 22.96 12.61 15.56
C LEU A 560 23.89 13.36 14.61
N GLU A 561 25.16 13.57 14.98
CA GLU A 561 26.16 14.22 14.13
C GLU A 561 26.29 13.55 12.76
N ASN A 562 26.42 12.22 12.68
CA ASN A 562 26.58 11.50 11.40
C ASN A 562 25.27 11.49 10.57
N LEU A 563 24.12 11.40 11.23
CA LEU A 563 22.80 11.44 10.60
C LEU A 563 22.52 12.83 10.00
N LEU A 564 22.90 13.86 10.74
CA LEU A 564 22.66 15.25 10.42
C LEU A 564 23.68 15.80 9.43
N GLU A 565 24.95 15.38 9.51
CA GLU A 565 25.98 15.52 8.47
C GLU A 565 25.49 14.93 7.14
N LYS A 566 24.72 13.83 7.15
CA LYS A 566 24.14 13.27 5.91
C LYS A 566 22.99 14.12 5.36
N PHE A 567 22.03 14.53 6.19
CA PHE A 567 20.99 15.51 5.79
C PHE A 567 21.64 16.75 5.16
N ILE A 568 22.62 17.31 5.87
CA ILE A 568 23.43 18.44 5.46
C ILE A 568 24.24 18.13 4.20
N SER A 569 24.79 16.94 3.98
CA SER A 569 25.55 16.66 2.75
C SER A 569 24.69 16.67 1.48
N ASN A 570 23.37 16.49 1.62
CA ASN A 570 22.41 16.62 0.52
C ASN A 570 21.91 18.10 0.37
N VAL A 571 22.35 19.03 1.24
CA VAL A 571 21.78 20.38 1.48
C VAL A 571 22.83 21.51 1.74
N THR A 572 24.12 21.17 1.93
CA THR A 572 25.33 21.91 2.41
C THR A 572 25.50 22.17 3.95
N SER A 573 26.78 22.24 4.43
CA SER A 573 27.47 22.11 5.78
C SER A 573 27.00 22.92 7.04
N GLU A 574 27.17 22.57 8.34
CA GLU A 574 27.74 21.44 9.16
C GLU A 574 27.29 21.49 10.67
N GLY A 575 27.81 20.65 11.61
CA GLY A 575 27.36 20.21 13.00
C GLY A 575 27.11 21.21 14.19
N GLN A 576 26.51 20.88 15.39
CA GLN A 576 26.22 19.55 16.03
C GLN A 576 24.81 19.18 16.70
N GLN A 577 24.23 19.81 17.78
CA GLN A 577 23.16 19.18 18.64
C GLN A 577 22.05 20.04 19.35
N PHE A 578 20.78 19.59 19.32
CA PHE A 578 19.53 20.26 19.82
C PHE A 578 19.45 21.79 19.71
N ASP A 579 19.79 22.59 20.72
CA ASP A 579 19.84 24.06 20.55
C ASP A 579 20.84 24.38 19.43
N MET A 580 21.97 23.69 19.44
CA MET A 580 22.95 23.66 18.35
C MET A 580 22.48 22.88 17.10
N LEU A 581 21.41 22.07 17.12
CA LEU A 581 20.73 21.57 15.89
C LEU A 581 19.88 22.68 15.27
N LEU A 582 19.21 23.49 16.10
CA LEU A 582 18.49 24.68 15.67
C LEU A 582 19.50 25.72 15.13
N GLU A 583 20.65 25.92 15.78
CA GLU A 583 21.77 26.72 15.25
C GLU A 583 22.27 26.21 13.89
N MET A 584 22.48 24.90 13.72
CA MET A 584 22.94 24.31 12.45
C MET A 584 21.96 24.51 11.30
N VAL A 585 20.68 24.31 11.58
CA VAL A 585 19.64 24.48 10.56
C VAL A 585 19.44 25.97 10.26
N ALA A 586 19.68 26.85 11.24
CA ALA A 586 19.68 28.31 11.06
C ALA A 586 20.99 28.90 10.50
N SER A 587 22.13 28.22 10.62
CA SER A 587 23.36 28.55 9.90
C SER A 587 23.14 28.29 8.40
N ASN A 588 22.40 27.22 8.09
CA ASN A 588 21.84 26.90 6.78
C ASN A 588 20.45 27.48 6.52
N GLY A 589 20.06 28.55 7.23
CA GLY A 589 18.67 29.04 7.24
C GLY A 589 18.09 29.32 5.85
N ARG A 590 18.91 29.83 4.92
CA ARG A 590 18.53 30.00 3.50
C ARG A 590 18.04 28.71 2.83
N THR A 591 18.66 27.59 3.14
CA THR A 591 18.30 26.30 2.53
C THR A 591 17.07 25.69 3.19
N LEU A 592 16.81 25.96 4.49
CA LEU A 592 15.50 25.73 5.09
C LEU A 592 14.41 26.55 4.38
N PHE A 593 14.69 27.81 4.01
CA PHE A 593 13.73 28.65 3.29
C PHE A 593 13.37 28.16 1.88
N LYS A 594 14.21 27.33 1.24
CA LYS A 594 13.86 26.65 -0.01
C LYS A 594 12.77 25.59 0.17
N LEU A 595 12.69 24.94 1.34
CA LEU A 595 11.72 23.88 1.61
C LEU A 595 10.27 24.41 1.63
N PHE A 596 10.04 25.67 2.00
CA PHE A 596 8.72 26.33 1.88
C PHE A 596 8.24 26.52 0.44
N GLN A 597 9.14 26.36 -0.54
CA GLN A 597 8.83 26.47 -1.96
C GLN A 597 8.65 25.10 -2.63
N HIS A 598 8.75 24.01 -1.85
CA HIS A 598 8.72 22.65 -2.40
C HIS A 598 7.28 22.16 -2.65
N PRO A 599 7.00 21.48 -3.79
CA PRO A 599 5.64 21.01 -4.15
C PRO A 599 5.01 20.01 -3.17
N SER A 600 5.78 19.15 -2.51
CA SER A 600 5.30 18.30 -1.40
C SER A 600 4.91 19.16 -0.19
N MET A 601 3.65 19.06 0.24
CA MET A 601 3.13 19.74 1.42
C MET A 601 3.66 19.12 2.73
N ALA A 602 4.06 17.85 2.73
CA ALA A 602 4.81 17.25 3.84
C ALA A 602 6.14 17.98 4.08
N ILE A 603 6.89 18.34 3.04
CA ILE A 603 8.14 19.10 3.16
C ILE A 603 7.87 20.51 3.70
N VAL A 604 6.87 21.22 3.17
CA VAL A 604 6.48 22.57 3.65
C VAL A 604 6.04 22.53 5.12
N LYS A 605 5.25 21.52 5.52
CA LYS A 605 4.82 21.32 6.91
C LYS A 605 5.99 20.95 7.83
N GLY A 606 6.89 20.07 7.38
CA GLY A 606 8.10 19.70 8.11
C GLY A 606 8.97 20.92 8.38
N ALA A 607 9.31 21.69 7.34
CA ALA A 607 10.08 22.93 7.44
C ALA A 607 9.39 23.99 8.34
N GLY A 608 8.06 24.08 8.29
CA GLY A 608 7.31 24.99 9.16
C GLY A 608 7.35 24.60 10.65
N LEU A 609 7.39 23.31 10.95
CA LEU A 609 7.54 22.82 12.34
C LEU A 609 8.99 22.87 12.82
N VAL A 610 9.99 22.80 11.92
CA VAL A 610 11.38 23.17 12.23
C VAL A 610 11.45 24.66 12.59
N MET A 611 10.89 25.52 11.74
CA MET A 611 10.90 26.98 11.93
C MET A 611 10.23 27.39 13.24
N LYS A 612 9.12 26.74 13.59
CA LYS A 612 8.46 26.89 14.88
C LYS A 612 9.44 26.63 16.03
N ALA A 613 10.12 25.48 16.03
CA ALA A 613 11.05 25.12 17.09
C ALA A 613 12.23 26.11 17.17
N ILE A 614 12.80 26.54 16.04
CA ILE A 614 13.89 27.53 16.06
C ILE A 614 13.45 28.87 16.69
N ILE A 615 12.19 29.28 16.54
CA ILE A 615 11.69 30.59 16.99
C ILE A 615 11.09 30.54 18.40
N GLU A 616 10.39 29.47 18.79
CA GLU A 616 9.76 29.33 20.11
C GLU A 616 10.70 28.71 21.16
N GLU A 617 11.67 27.89 20.75
CA GLU A 617 12.43 27.01 21.65
C GLU A 617 13.96 27.20 21.52
N GLY A 618 14.46 27.92 20.50
CA GLY A 618 15.88 28.24 20.30
C GLY A 618 16.31 29.63 20.77
N ASP A 619 17.62 29.89 20.80
CA ASP A 619 18.18 31.17 21.28
C ASP A 619 17.69 32.39 20.49
N LYS A 620 17.51 33.50 21.20
CA LYS A 620 16.90 34.74 20.66
C LYS A 620 17.65 35.34 19.47
N GLU A 621 18.97 35.20 19.41
CA GLU A 621 19.77 35.64 18.26
C GLU A 621 19.48 34.79 17.01
N ILE A 622 19.32 33.47 17.19
CA ILE A 622 18.95 32.53 16.12
C ILE A 622 17.54 32.84 15.61
N ALA A 623 16.57 32.99 16.53
CA ALA A 623 15.20 33.34 16.19
C ALA A 623 15.14 34.64 15.38
N THR A 624 15.78 35.71 15.86
CA THR A 624 15.85 37.02 15.16
C THR A 624 16.43 36.87 13.75
N LYS A 625 17.58 36.20 13.61
CA LYS A 625 18.22 35.92 12.32
C LYS A 625 17.31 35.15 11.36
N MET A 626 16.52 34.20 11.85
CA MET A 626 15.59 33.43 11.02
C MET A 626 14.38 34.25 10.56
N GLN A 627 13.90 35.19 11.38
CA GLN A 627 12.87 36.16 10.97
C GLN A 627 13.38 37.14 9.90
N GLU A 628 14.63 37.61 10.03
CA GLU A 628 15.29 38.44 8.99
C GLU A 628 15.50 37.67 7.68
N LEU A 629 15.86 36.39 7.77
CA LEU A 629 15.93 35.51 6.59
C LEU A 629 14.54 35.30 5.95
N ALA A 630 13.45 35.23 6.72
CA ALA A 630 12.09 35.16 6.17
C ALA A 630 11.69 36.39 5.33
N LEU A 631 12.26 37.55 5.65
CA LEU A 631 12.13 38.78 4.85
C LEU A 631 12.99 38.71 3.58
N SER A 632 14.29 38.40 3.72
CA SER A 632 15.24 38.45 2.59
C SER A 632 15.04 37.34 1.54
N GLU A 633 14.59 36.15 1.94
CA GLU A 633 14.25 35.04 1.02
C GLU A 633 12.80 35.14 0.49
N GLY A 634 12.07 36.23 0.80
CA GLY A 634 10.72 36.49 0.32
C GLY A 634 9.63 35.55 0.86
N ALA A 635 9.92 34.80 1.92
CA ALA A 635 9.01 33.82 2.50
C ALA A 635 7.81 34.48 3.21
N LEU A 636 8.04 35.55 3.99
CA LEU A 636 6.98 36.27 4.70
C LEU A 636 5.87 36.76 3.75
N PRO A 637 6.14 37.54 2.67
CA PRO A 637 5.07 38.00 1.78
C PRO A 637 4.39 36.86 1.01
N ARG A 638 5.09 35.75 0.71
CA ARG A 638 4.48 34.57 0.07
C ARG A 638 3.49 33.88 1.01
N HIS A 639 3.88 33.61 2.25
CA HIS A 639 2.98 33.01 3.24
C HIS A 639 1.88 33.98 3.68
N LEU A 640 2.12 35.28 3.71
CA LEU A 640 1.07 36.29 3.91
C LEU A 640 0.00 36.18 2.82
N HIS A 641 0.38 36.12 1.55
CA HIS A 641 -0.57 35.90 0.45
C HIS A 641 -1.36 34.60 0.63
N THR A 642 -0.69 33.47 0.87
CA THR A 642 -1.35 32.17 1.12
C THR A 642 -2.29 32.21 2.33
N SER A 643 -1.91 32.90 3.42
CA SER A 643 -2.70 32.98 4.66
C SER A 643 -4.03 33.71 4.51
N MET A 644 -4.10 34.67 3.58
CA MET A 644 -5.25 35.56 3.34
C MET A 644 -6.09 35.11 2.14
N PHE A 645 -5.46 34.75 1.02
CA PHE A 645 -6.14 34.57 -0.28
C PHE A 645 -6.39 33.12 -0.68
N THR A 646 -5.93 32.10 0.08
CA THR A 646 -6.26 30.71 -0.23
C THR A 646 -7.73 30.40 0.08
N ILE A 647 -8.55 30.45 -0.96
CA ILE A 647 -9.94 29.98 -0.98
C ILE A 647 -9.96 28.64 -1.71
N SER A 648 -10.24 27.55 -1.00
CA SER A 648 -10.37 26.20 -1.56
C SER A 648 -11.18 25.30 -0.63
N ALA A 649 -11.74 24.22 -1.19
CA ALA A 649 -12.29 23.10 -0.42
C ALA A 649 -11.23 22.03 -0.09
N ASP A 650 -10.10 22.02 -0.81
CA ASP A 650 -8.97 21.09 -0.62
C ASP A 650 -8.39 21.22 0.79
N GLN A 651 -8.40 20.12 1.54
CA GLN A 651 -7.94 20.08 2.93
C GLN A 651 -6.42 20.32 3.07
N ARG A 652 -5.61 19.98 2.07
CA ARG A 652 -4.17 20.28 2.00
C ARG A 652 -3.94 21.77 1.82
N MET A 653 -4.67 22.40 0.89
CA MET A 653 -4.63 23.86 0.69
C MET A 653 -5.08 24.61 1.94
N LEU A 654 -6.15 24.17 2.61
CA LEU A 654 -6.61 24.75 3.87
C LEU A 654 -5.59 24.54 5.02
N THR A 655 -4.90 23.40 5.06
CA THR A 655 -3.81 23.14 6.01
C THR A 655 -2.61 24.06 5.76
N ASN A 656 -2.21 24.26 4.50
CA ASN A 656 -1.13 25.17 4.12
C ASN A 656 -1.49 26.64 4.41
N ARG A 657 -2.75 27.05 4.20
CA ARG A 657 -3.27 28.36 4.62
C ARG A 657 -3.07 28.58 6.12
N GLN A 658 -3.43 27.60 6.95
CA GLN A 658 -3.28 27.72 8.40
C GLN A 658 -1.82 27.69 8.86
N LEU A 659 -0.99 26.83 8.27
CA LEU A 659 0.46 26.82 8.50
C LEU A 659 1.08 28.19 8.17
N SER A 660 0.65 28.78 7.04
CA SER A 660 1.09 30.10 6.60
C SER A 660 0.68 31.21 7.59
N ARG A 661 -0.53 31.14 8.18
CA ARG A 661 -0.93 32.06 9.27
C ARG A 661 -0.01 31.95 10.48
N HIS A 662 0.33 30.73 10.91
CA HIS A 662 1.22 30.51 12.05
C HIS A 662 2.65 31.01 11.77
N LEU A 663 3.19 30.74 10.58
CA LEU A 663 4.51 31.23 10.15
C LEU A 663 4.57 32.76 10.06
N VAL A 664 3.54 33.42 9.52
CA VAL A 664 3.44 34.89 9.52
C VAL A 664 3.45 35.45 10.94
N GLY A 665 2.78 34.79 11.90
CA GLY A 665 2.86 35.14 13.32
C GLY A 665 4.27 34.99 13.90
N LEU A 666 4.89 33.83 13.71
CA LEU A 666 6.26 33.55 14.18
C LEU A 666 7.31 34.52 13.60
N TRP A 667 7.15 34.93 12.34
CA TRP A 667 8.07 35.87 11.67
C TRP A 667 7.79 37.36 11.96
N THR A 668 6.71 37.68 12.68
CA THR A 668 6.37 39.06 13.07
C THR A 668 6.40 39.29 14.58
N ALA A 669 6.33 38.23 15.40
CA ALA A 669 6.51 38.28 16.84
C ALA A 669 7.85 38.95 17.21
N GLU A 670 7.78 40.01 18.01
CA GLU A 670 8.92 40.87 18.41
C GLU A 670 9.75 41.49 17.27
N ASN A 671 9.33 41.37 16.00
CA ASN A 671 10.12 41.83 14.85
C ASN A 671 9.63 43.18 14.29
N PRO A 672 10.28 44.31 14.61
CA PRO A 672 9.82 45.63 14.16
C PRO A 672 9.98 45.83 12.66
N ILE A 673 10.89 45.12 11.99
CA ILE A 673 11.11 45.25 10.53
C ILE A 673 9.94 44.60 9.78
N ALA A 674 9.59 43.36 10.14
CA ALA A 674 8.45 42.64 9.58
C ALA A 674 7.13 43.34 9.89
N MET A 675 6.93 43.86 11.11
CA MET A 675 5.74 44.63 11.47
C MET A 675 5.63 45.94 10.66
N ASN A 676 6.74 46.66 10.46
CA ASN A 676 6.74 47.85 9.61
C ASN A 676 6.51 47.55 8.12
N LEU A 677 6.89 46.36 7.64
CA LEU A 677 6.52 45.91 6.30
C LEU A 677 5.00 45.67 6.19
N LEU A 678 4.39 44.96 7.14
CA LEU A 678 2.94 44.74 7.14
C LEU A 678 2.15 46.05 7.20
N LYS A 679 2.58 47.03 8.01
CA LYS A 679 1.99 48.38 8.07
C LYS A 679 2.08 49.18 6.76
N ARG A 680 2.91 48.75 5.79
CA ARG A 680 3.01 49.34 4.44
C ARG A 680 2.23 48.56 3.37
N ILE A 681 1.95 47.28 3.61
CA ILE A 681 1.20 46.40 2.69
C ILE A 681 -0.31 46.52 2.94
N LEU A 682 -0.73 46.57 4.21
CA LEU A 682 -2.14 46.56 4.58
C LEU A 682 -2.75 47.98 4.49
N PRO A 683 -3.95 48.15 3.91
CA PRO A 683 -4.65 49.43 3.90
C PRO A 683 -4.91 49.96 5.33
N THR A 684 -4.82 51.27 5.52
CA THR A 684 -5.03 51.91 6.84
C THR A 684 -6.40 51.60 7.47
N GLY A 685 -7.46 51.44 6.67
CA GLY A 685 -8.77 51.00 7.15
C GLY A 685 -8.78 49.56 7.68
N LEU A 686 -7.95 48.67 7.14
CA LEU A 686 -7.79 47.31 7.65
C LEU A 686 -6.95 47.30 8.94
N LEU A 687 -5.91 48.13 9.02
CA LEU A 687 -5.12 48.30 10.25
C LEU A 687 -6.01 48.81 11.40
N ALA A 688 -6.82 49.85 11.15
CA ALA A 688 -7.78 50.36 12.13
C ALA A 688 -8.86 49.34 12.55
N TYR A 689 -9.18 48.37 11.68
CA TYR A 689 -10.07 47.24 12.02
C TYR A 689 -9.36 46.16 12.85
N LEU A 690 -8.06 45.92 12.63
CA LEU A 690 -7.25 45.03 13.46
C LEU A 690 -6.95 45.60 14.86
N ASP A 691 -6.90 46.93 14.98
CA ASP A 691 -6.84 47.66 16.25
C ASP A 691 -8.22 47.78 16.95
N SER A 692 -9.29 47.19 16.39
CA SER A 692 -10.64 47.22 16.97
C SER A 692 -10.76 46.34 18.22
N SER A 693 -11.60 46.76 19.17
CA SER A 693 -11.98 45.97 20.34
C SER A 693 -13.26 45.14 20.14
N GLU A 694 -13.82 45.16 18.93
CA GLU A 694 -14.97 44.33 18.56
C GLU A 694 -14.62 42.82 18.58
N PRO A 695 -15.59 41.94 18.91
CA PRO A 695 -15.36 40.51 18.93
C PRO A 695 -15.08 39.97 17.51
N VAL A 696 -13.95 39.28 17.36
CA VAL A 696 -13.55 38.61 16.11
C VAL A 696 -14.65 37.63 15.66
N PRO A 697 -15.01 37.58 14.36
CA PRO A 697 -15.95 36.60 13.80
C PRO A 697 -15.61 35.13 14.12
N GLU A 698 -16.58 34.24 13.94
CA GLU A 698 -16.48 32.83 14.35
C GLU A 698 -15.18 32.13 13.92
N LYS A 699 -14.63 31.32 14.83
CA LYS A 699 -13.32 30.68 14.66
C LYS A 699 -13.32 29.72 13.47
N ASP A 700 -12.49 30.02 12.46
CA ASP A 700 -12.11 29.06 11.41
C ASP A 700 -11.55 27.78 12.07
N VAL A 701 -12.02 26.62 11.62
CA VAL A 701 -11.73 25.32 12.25
C VAL A 701 -10.23 25.04 12.23
N ASP A 702 -9.68 24.61 13.37
CA ASP A 702 -8.30 24.13 13.44
C ASP A 702 -8.14 22.84 12.64
N ARG A 703 -7.38 22.92 11.54
CA ARG A 703 -7.02 21.82 10.64
C ARG A 703 -5.56 21.40 10.79
N MET A 704 -4.77 22.14 11.59
CA MET A 704 -3.43 21.74 11.97
C MET A 704 -3.54 20.77 13.15
N HIS A 705 -3.52 19.47 12.86
CA HIS A 705 -3.31 18.43 13.88
C HIS A 705 -1.93 18.60 14.54
N ILE A 706 -1.85 19.49 15.54
CA ILE A 706 -0.76 19.60 16.51
C ILE A 706 -1.03 18.53 17.56
N ARG A 707 -0.13 17.55 17.64
CA ARG A 707 -0.31 16.39 18.52
C ARG A 707 0.05 16.76 19.95
N ASP A 708 -0.94 17.25 20.69
CA ASP A 708 -0.83 17.58 22.12
C ASP A 708 -0.70 16.30 22.97
N ASN A 709 0.54 15.86 23.11
CA ASN A 709 0.91 14.69 23.90
C ASN A 709 0.63 14.87 25.41
N VAL A 710 0.42 16.11 25.90
CA VAL A 710 0.11 16.37 27.31
C VAL A 710 -1.35 16.02 27.60
N LYS A 711 -2.29 16.44 26.73
CA LYS A 711 -3.70 16.03 26.81
C LYS A 711 -3.91 14.52 26.66
N ILE A 712 -3.06 13.85 25.88
CA ILE A 712 -3.12 12.38 25.71
C ILE A 712 -2.59 11.66 26.97
N ALA A 713 -1.75 12.29 27.79
CA ALA A 713 -1.20 11.71 29.01
C ALA A 713 -2.11 11.85 30.24
N THR A 714 -3.12 12.73 30.21
CA THR A 714 -4.11 12.89 31.29
C THR A 714 -5.25 11.86 31.18
N PRO A 715 -5.50 11.02 32.20
CA PRO A 715 -6.47 9.93 32.12
C PRO A 715 -7.92 10.40 32.34
N GLU A 716 -8.57 10.87 31.27
CA GLU A 716 -10.03 11.01 31.26
C GLU A 716 -10.74 9.66 30.98
N ARG A 717 -12.06 9.63 31.25
CA ARG A 717 -12.86 8.39 31.31
C ARG A 717 -13.12 7.79 29.91
N PRO A 718 -13.37 6.46 29.80
CA PRO A 718 -13.35 5.75 28.52
C PRO A 718 -14.47 6.21 27.56
N GLY A 719 -14.08 7.05 26.59
CA GLY A 719 -14.82 7.36 25.37
C GLY A 719 -13.83 7.39 24.20
N HIS A 720 -14.09 6.54 23.20
CA HIS A 720 -13.34 6.34 21.94
C HIS A 720 -11.95 7.00 21.79
N ALA A 721 -10.90 6.19 21.80
CA ALA A 721 -9.57 6.61 21.35
C ALA A 721 -9.61 6.92 19.84
N HIS A 722 -9.45 8.20 19.48
CA HIS A 722 -9.48 8.65 18.09
C HIS A 722 -8.08 8.62 17.46
N CYS A 723 -7.88 7.74 16.47
CA CYS A 723 -6.62 7.65 15.71
C CYS A 723 -6.43 8.89 14.80
N CYS A 724 -5.37 9.67 15.04
CA CYS A 724 -5.06 10.93 14.34
C CYS A 724 -4.56 10.77 12.89
N CYS A 725 -5.01 9.75 12.15
CA CYS A 725 -4.57 9.43 10.79
C CYS A 725 -5.71 9.15 9.80
N ALA A 726 -6.90 9.69 10.07
CA ALA A 726 -8.02 9.86 9.14
C ALA A 726 -8.84 11.11 9.53
N PRO A 727 -9.41 11.88 8.58
CA PRO A 727 -10.28 13.00 8.89
C PRO A 727 -11.72 12.53 9.16
N THR A 728 -12.34 12.96 10.26
CA THR A 728 -13.82 12.89 10.40
C THR A 728 -14.34 13.91 11.40
N THR A 729 -15.55 14.40 11.16
CA THR A 729 -16.20 15.52 11.86
C THR A 729 -16.94 15.11 13.14
N ALA A 730 -16.73 15.86 14.24
CA ALA A 730 -17.74 16.14 15.27
C ALA A 730 -17.31 17.35 16.12
N GLN A 731 -18.26 18.00 16.81
CA GLN A 731 -18.03 19.20 17.63
C GLN A 731 -17.81 18.85 19.11
N HIS A 732 -16.97 19.63 19.81
CA HIS A 732 -17.36 20.51 20.93
C HIS A 732 -16.15 20.91 21.79
N MET A 733 -16.09 22.18 22.21
CA MET A 733 -15.55 22.66 23.50
C MET A 733 -15.70 24.19 23.60
N LEU A 734 -16.22 24.69 24.73
CA LEU A 734 -16.12 26.11 25.12
C LEU A 734 -14.95 26.26 26.12
N PRO A 735 -14.27 27.42 26.18
CA PRO A 735 -13.08 27.58 27.01
C PRO A 735 -13.40 28.08 28.42
N LEU A 736 -12.53 27.74 29.37
CA LEU A 736 -12.36 28.51 30.61
C LEU A 736 -10.88 28.90 30.78
N LEU A 737 -10.62 30.20 30.61
CA LEU A 737 -9.42 30.88 31.11
C LEU A 737 -9.81 31.62 32.39
N ALA A 738 -9.11 31.34 33.50
CA ALA A 738 -8.68 32.33 34.50
C ALA A 738 -8.12 31.65 35.75
N LEU A 739 -6.88 31.98 36.11
CA LEU A 739 -6.46 32.57 37.39
C LEU A 739 -4.96 32.32 37.60
N GLY A 740 -4.23 33.36 38.02
CA GLY A 740 -2.83 33.25 38.39
C GLY A 740 -2.60 33.66 39.85
N SER A 741 -1.67 33.00 40.52
CA SER A 741 -0.92 33.50 41.68
C SER A 741 0.25 32.54 41.97
N ALA A 742 1.26 33.00 42.72
CA ALA A 742 2.52 32.28 42.90
C ALA A 742 2.59 31.53 44.24
N ALA A 743 2.94 30.23 44.21
CA ALA A 743 3.78 29.53 45.20
C ALA A 743 3.87 28.01 44.93
N SER A 744 5.05 27.48 44.54
CA SER A 744 5.58 26.12 44.87
C SER A 744 6.77 25.71 43.97
N THR A 745 7.94 26.32 44.17
CA THR A 745 9.11 26.24 43.28
C THR A 745 9.97 24.96 43.42
N ALA A 746 9.39 23.82 43.84
CA ALA A 746 10.18 22.64 44.27
C ALA A 746 9.78 21.28 43.68
N VAL A 747 8.57 21.13 43.11
CA VAL A 747 8.09 19.84 42.55
C VAL A 747 7.86 19.91 41.03
N ILE A 748 7.65 21.12 40.51
CA ILE A 748 7.21 21.36 39.13
C ILE A 748 8.31 21.07 38.09
N GLY A 749 9.59 21.25 38.42
CA GLY A 749 10.70 21.10 37.46
C GLY A 749 10.72 19.75 36.73
N SER A 750 10.67 18.64 37.48
CA SER A 750 10.69 17.28 36.91
C SER A 750 9.49 16.94 36.00
N VAL A 751 8.41 17.72 36.06
CA VAL A 751 7.20 17.53 35.24
C VAL A 751 7.18 18.50 34.06
N LEU A 752 7.68 19.73 34.23
CA LEU A 752 7.87 20.67 33.12
C LEU A 752 8.95 20.22 32.15
N ASP A 753 10.12 19.77 32.63
CA ASP A 753 11.19 19.25 31.75
C ASP A 753 10.65 18.13 30.85
N GLY A 754 9.85 17.23 31.44
CA GLY A 754 9.12 16.20 30.72
C GLY A 754 8.11 16.77 29.72
N ALA A 755 7.19 17.63 30.15
CA ALA A 755 6.13 18.19 29.30
C ALA A 755 6.69 19.01 28.12
N VAL A 756 7.75 19.78 28.34
CA VAL A 756 8.47 20.56 27.33
C VAL A 756 9.12 19.61 26.32
N LEU A 757 9.92 18.62 26.76
CA LEU A 757 10.45 17.56 25.89
C LEU A 757 9.36 16.81 25.10
N ILE A 758 8.18 16.64 25.69
CA ILE A 758 7.03 15.91 25.11
C ILE A 758 6.29 16.75 24.03
N GLY A 759 6.30 18.08 24.15
CA GLY A 759 5.86 19.01 23.09
C GLY A 759 6.90 19.15 21.98
N LEU A 760 8.15 19.43 22.34
CA LEU A 760 9.33 19.48 21.46
C LEU A 760 9.44 18.25 20.56
N ALA A 761 9.40 17.05 21.16
CA ALA A 761 9.46 15.78 20.45
C ALA A 761 8.15 15.45 19.69
N GLY A 762 7.14 16.32 19.74
CA GLY A 762 5.94 16.38 18.89
C GLY A 762 6.09 17.35 17.71
N SER A 763 6.84 18.45 17.86
CA SER A 763 7.22 19.37 16.77
C SER A 763 8.28 18.72 15.87
N LEU A 764 9.41 18.27 16.45
CA LEU A 764 10.47 17.52 15.75
C LEU A 764 9.97 16.22 15.09
N HIS A 765 8.87 15.65 15.59
CA HIS A 765 8.23 14.43 15.07
C HIS A 765 7.92 14.52 13.57
N CYS A 766 7.25 15.61 13.14
CA CYS A 766 6.97 15.87 11.73
C CYS A 766 8.14 16.57 11.06
N ALA A 767 8.81 17.49 11.76
CA ALA A 767 9.93 18.26 11.23
C ALA A 767 11.10 17.36 10.81
N CYS A 768 11.77 16.70 11.75
CA CYS A 768 12.80 15.71 11.41
C CYS A 768 12.18 14.59 10.57
N GLY A 769 11.03 14.03 10.96
CA GLY A 769 10.41 12.90 10.26
C GLY A 769 10.23 13.10 8.74
N MET A 770 9.65 14.23 8.32
CA MET A 770 9.37 14.51 6.90
C MET A 770 10.62 14.98 6.16
N VAL A 771 11.46 15.81 6.80
CA VAL A 771 12.72 16.30 6.20
C VAL A 771 13.74 15.18 6.00
N PHE A 772 13.78 14.18 6.88
CA PHE A 772 14.59 12.98 6.73
C PHE A 772 14.07 12.01 5.67
N PHE A 773 12.77 11.98 5.42
CA PHE A 773 12.14 11.02 4.51
C PHE A 773 12.39 11.30 3.01
N GLN A 774 12.91 12.49 2.64
CA GLN A 774 12.71 13.04 1.29
C GLN A 774 14.00 13.65 0.66
N LEU A 775 15.18 13.10 0.98
CA LEU A 775 16.51 13.43 0.41
C LEU A 775 17.39 12.19 0.15
#